data_AF-A0A1I8J100-F1
#
_entry.id   AF-A0A1I8J100-F1
#
_cell.length_a   1.000
_cell.length_b   1.000
_cell.length_c   1.000
_cell.angle_alpha   90.00
_cell.angle_beta   90.00
_cell.angle_gamma   90.00
#
_symmetry.space_group_name_H-M   'P 1'
#
loop_
_entity.id
_entity.type
_entity.pdbx_description
1 polymer ?
#
loop_
_entity_poly.entity_id
_entity_poly.type
_entity_poly.pdbx_seq_one_letter_code
_entity_poly.pdbx_strand_id
1 'polypeptide(L)'
;QVPIVVVRPQSHHAQPQPAMQSEESQAAAEHIEQVCQLDSELDRLVQQWAPSMDPQVWWGLVQRPRLDLLHRCADALRAGAGWQESNSGPQPALDQRMWRSGFHAIVEQLRQMSGPDQPERLAERGRELALDMIESGWQFLQQLADQLAAEHELPVELPLRIGFLPPAVRCTRWQRLGLLLIQRLYLNIGDLLRYREVFSGGADYSEARSWYLKAVALEPKNGRTYHQLAVLANATKRRLDAVYYYMRSLAASHPVDLSRQYLAQLFEEARRRAEAAWRQREAERSKRQRAKNAGSSGPSLSSGGLRALQQPNRRCRVEVWVPVSGAGRQLSSGLLNSDEEDVEQEEDLDQLSFIEINTAFTASYLHCHGKLFTRIGMESFQEACSQTLLELAAWLRHEPPAERLLQLAAGCVFSASWAARQGPPGAAQYRSVQLESAVRLALDFAAVLARHCRHLLAEHVKHGGCLPLPEPTRALLSSLKLLLDWMEVSPEAWNPPPLQRDPHLQPQLDVWEDLASLFTDCARFSNRPEVRRQLLDFEESKKPPISPPGSCRLHVILQEDVFANGFTPMLNRTPIFYVAKQAPAELSAVTDAPEAWSVRERLLEDSVRLDACAVFADYLCGLEPPLLGYSMEAGGAYFSQQLDKLASERMEDCQQPQPQPPSLEFAEAGIQDEPDESGAASADDELAASAAADGIRELRLRKQELRRALDEQQERQRAYKRYMELEIVPINLLPDTNCYIHYLGEIRSLLAMGKHNLILPIVVLNELDHLAKHGDSSEHAGYVASQARAAVAMLEEAFESKAGGAARRRVKAVTAKGSTLDTIAFRSEVIGRPAKNDDLILSCCMNHCQDKASAFMPKDKDQPVRLHRDIVLLTSDRNLRLKAIGSNIPAKTVPAFFKWSGLPMCRN
;
A
#
# COMPACT_ATOMS: atom_id res chain seq x y z
N GLN A 1 -58.51 20.38 5.86
CA GLN A 1 -57.97 21.20 6.96
C GLN A 1 -58.20 20.45 8.26
N VAL A 2 -57.13 20.03 8.93
CA VAL A 2 -57.13 19.42 10.27
C VAL A 2 -55.94 20.03 11.01
N PRO A 3 -56.08 20.52 12.25
CA PRO A 3 -55.05 21.36 12.87
C PRO A 3 -53.83 20.53 13.30
N ILE A 4 -52.63 21.02 12.93
CA ILE A 4 -51.37 20.48 13.44
C ILE A 4 -51.22 20.95 14.90
N VAL A 5 -51.51 20.05 15.84
CA VAL A 5 -51.15 20.27 17.25
C VAL A 5 -49.65 20.08 17.38
N VAL A 6 -48.91 21.19 17.42
CA VAL A 6 -47.47 21.19 17.71
C VAL A 6 -47.27 20.85 19.18
N VAL A 7 -47.18 19.55 19.48
CA VAL A 7 -46.69 19.06 20.77
C VAL A 7 -45.21 19.40 20.85
N ARG A 8 -44.89 20.57 21.44
CA ARG A 8 -43.53 20.85 21.90
C ARG A 8 -43.14 19.74 22.88
N PRO A 9 -42.01 19.03 22.70
CA PRO A 9 -41.54 18.12 23.72
C PRO A 9 -41.26 18.95 24.98
N GLN A 10 -41.94 18.64 26.08
CA GLN A 10 -41.56 19.18 27.37
C GLN A 10 -40.16 18.66 27.69
N SER A 11 -39.18 19.55 27.63
CA SER A 11 -37.88 19.28 28.22
C SER A 11 -38.07 19.17 29.73
N HIS A 12 -38.14 17.94 30.23
CA HIS A 12 -37.83 17.66 31.62
C HIS A 12 -36.33 17.91 31.83
N HIS A 13 -35.96 19.19 31.86
CA HIS A 13 -34.85 19.65 32.66
C HIS A 13 -35.22 19.38 34.10
N ALA A 14 -34.85 18.20 34.59
CA ALA A 14 -34.50 18.05 35.98
C ALA A 14 -33.28 18.95 36.21
N GLN A 15 -33.53 20.22 36.53
CA GLN A 15 -32.52 21.04 37.17
C GLN A 15 -32.14 20.31 38.47
N PRO A 16 -30.83 20.08 38.74
CA PRO A 16 -30.43 19.68 40.07
C PRO A 16 -30.90 20.74 41.07
N GLN A 17 -31.28 20.33 42.28
CA GLN A 17 -31.79 21.26 43.28
C GLN A 17 -30.72 22.31 43.62
N PRO A 18 -30.99 23.62 43.45
CA PRO A 18 -29.95 24.65 43.57
C PRO A 18 -29.43 24.88 44.99
N ALA A 19 -29.99 24.20 46.01
CA ALA A 19 -29.62 24.36 47.41
C ALA A 19 -28.48 23.42 47.88
N MET A 20 -28.37 22.21 47.35
CA MET A 20 -27.22 21.33 47.64
C MET A 20 -25.96 21.76 46.87
N GLN A 21 -26.15 22.29 45.65
CA GLN A 21 -25.05 22.66 44.77
C GLN A 21 -24.14 23.77 45.32
N SER A 22 -24.58 24.58 46.29
CA SER A 22 -23.73 25.63 46.87
C SER A 22 -22.69 25.12 47.85
N GLU A 23 -23.03 24.14 48.70
CA GLU A 23 -22.09 23.60 49.70
C GLU A 23 -21.08 22.65 49.06
N GLU A 24 -21.54 21.73 48.20
CA GLU A 24 -20.66 20.82 47.45
C GLU A 24 -19.69 21.58 46.54
N SER A 25 -20.16 22.67 45.90
CA SER A 25 -19.30 23.52 45.06
C SER A 25 -18.33 24.39 45.87
N GLN A 26 -18.62 24.71 47.14
CA GLN A 26 -17.70 25.41 48.04
C GLN A 26 -16.61 24.46 48.54
N ALA A 27 -16.97 23.27 49.02
CA ALA A 27 -16.02 22.25 49.42
C ALA A 27 -15.07 21.85 48.25
N ALA A 28 -15.62 21.69 47.05
CA ALA A 28 -14.84 21.46 45.84
C ALA A 28 -13.82 22.59 45.55
N ALA A 29 -14.20 23.85 45.76
CA ALA A 29 -13.31 24.99 45.56
C ALA A 29 -12.17 25.05 46.60
N GLU A 30 -12.48 24.79 47.88
CA GLU A 30 -11.47 24.69 48.96
C GLU A 30 -10.45 23.59 48.68
N HIS A 31 -10.91 22.41 48.23
CA HIS A 31 -10.02 21.32 47.83
C HIS A 31 -9.14 21.69 46.63
N ILE A 32 -9.67 22.39 45.61
CA ILE A 32 -8.87 22.86 44.47
C ILE A 32 -7.75 23.81 44.91
N GLU A 33 -8.04 24.76 45.81
CA GLU A 33 -7.04 25.70 46.30
C GLU A 33 -5.91 24.97 47.06
N GLN A 34 -6.28 24.07 47.98
CA GLN A 34 -5.34 23.25 48.74
C GLN A 34 -4.48 22.37 47.82
N VAL A 35 -5.08 21.76 46.78
CA VAL A 35 -4.33 21.00 45.77
C VAL A 35 -3.32 21.90 45.05
N CYS A 36 -3.64 23.15 44.70
CA CYS A 36 -2.70 24.06 44.06
C CYS A 36 -1.52 24.44 44.97
N GLN A 37 -1.75 24.55 46.28
CA GLN A 37 -0.69 24.78 47.27
C GLN A 37 0.24 23.55 47.39
N LEU A 38 -0.34 22.35 47.52
CA LEU A 38 0.39 21.07 47.61
C LEU A 38 1.15 20.74 46.31
N ASP A 39 0.58 21.03 45.15
CA ASP A 39 1.20 20.89 43.82
C ASP A 39 2.50 21.73 43.75
N SER A 40 2.42 22.98 44.21
CA SER A 40 3.56 23.91 44.28
C SER A 40 4.56 23.56 45.39
N GLU A 41 4.16 22.83 46.43
CA GLU A 41 5.04 22.32 47.48
C GLU A 41 5.79 21.08 47.00
N LEU A 42 5.10 20.11 46.39
CA LEU A 42 5.68 18.89 45.84
C LEU A 42 6.69 19.17 44.74
N ASP A 43 6.40 20.08 43.80
CA ASP A 43 7.36 20.49 42.77
C ASP A 43 8.68 21.01 43.40
N ARG A 44 8.60 21.74 44.53
CA ARG A 44 9.78 22.21 45.27
C ARG A 44 10.49 21.10 46.05
N LEU A 45 9.75 20.16 46.65
CA LEU A 45 10.34 19.05 47.43
C LEU A 45 11.01 17.99 46.53
N VAL A 46 10.46 17.73 45.34
CA VAL A 46 11.09 16.86 44.35
C VAL A 46 12.40 17.47 43.85
N GLN A 47 12.41 18.77 43.56
CA GLN A 47 13.63 19.50 43.14
C GLN A 47 14.69 19.65 44.23
N GLN A 48 14.35 19.44 45.51
CA GLN A 48 15.31 19.45 46.63
C GLN A 48 16.14 18.16 46.73
N TRP A 49 15.88 17.15 45.90
CA TRP A 49 16.72 15.95 45.85
C TRP A 49 18.19 16.28 45.55
N ALA A 50 19.10 15.70 46.33
CA ALA A 50 20.53 15.75 46.10
C ALA A 50 21.15 14.38 46.39
N PRO A 51 22.17 13.92 45.64
CA PRO A 51 22.84 12.62 45.90
C PRO A 51 23.50 12.47 47.28
N SER A 52 23.67 13.57 48.03
CA SER A 52 24.15 13.60 49.40
C SER A 52 23.04 13.39 50.46
N MET A 53 21.77 13.38 50.05
CA MET A 53 20.62 13.16 50.93
C MET A 53 20.30 11.67 51.02
N ASP A 54 19.90 11.20 52.19
CA ASP A 54 19.36 9.85 52.35
C ASP A 54 18.01 9.74 51.61
N PRO A 55 17.82 8.78 50.67
CA PRO A 55 16.54 8.55 50.01
C PRO A 55 15.37 8.37 50.97
N GLN A 56 15.60 7.79 52.14
CA GLN A 56 14.57 7.57 53.16
C GLN A 56 14.07 8.91 53.74
N VAL A 57 14.98 9.87 53.92
CA VAL A 57 14.67 11.21 54.42
C VAL A 57 13.97 12.02 53.35
N TRP A 58 14.48 12.00 52.11
CA TRP A 58 13.80 12.64 50.97
C TRP A 58 12.38 12.09 50.75
N TRP A 59 12.24 10.77 50.77
CA TRP A 59 10.94 10.10 50.65
C TRP A 59 10.00 10.51 51.77
N GLY A 60 10.47 10.59 53.02
CA GLY A 60 9.66 11.06 54.15
C GLY A 60 9.15 12.50 53.98
N LEU A 61 9.91 13.39 53.34
CA LEU A 61 9.49 14.75 53.01
C LEU A 61 8.41 14.77 51.91
N VAL A 62 8.56 13.96 50.86
CA VAL A 62 7.66 13.95 49.69
C VAL A 62 6.38 13.14 49.94
N GLN A 63 6.47 12.01 50.65
CA GLN A 63 5.39 11.01 50.74
C GLN A 63 4.12 11.56 51.39
N ARG A 64 4.22 12.40 52.44
CA ARG A 64 3.05 12.93 53.14
C ARG A 64 2.29 13.99 52.33
N PRO A 65 2.93 15.06 51.79
CA PRO A 65 2.27 15.97 50.86
C PRO A 65 1.74 15.27 49.61
N ARG A 66 2.43 14.23 49.12
CA ARG A 66 1.98 13.41 47.97
C ARG A 66 0.63 12.75 48.27
N LEU A 67 0.51 12.04 49.38
CA LEU A 67 -0.73 11.35 49.75
C LEU A 67 -1.88 12.35 50.01
N ASP A 68 -1.59 13.49 50.66
CA ASP A 68 -2.60 14.53 50.90
C ASP A 68 -3.10 15.15 49.58
N LEU A 69 -2.21 15.40 48.61
CA LEU A 69 -2.60 15.83 47.27
C LEU A 69 -3.47 14.77 46.57
N LEU A 70 -3.10 13.50 46.63
CA LEU A 70 -3.87 12.41 46.01
C LEU A 70 -5.29 12.32 46.58
N HIS A 71 -5.44 12.33 47.90
CA HIS A 71 -6.75 12.27 48.55
C HIS A 71 -7.61 13.50 48.23
N ARG A 72 -7.08 14.73 48.36
CA ARG A 72 -7.82 15.95 48.00
C ARG A 72 -8.21 15.99 46.52
N CYS A 73 -7.36 15.48 45.61
CA CYS A 73 -7.72 15.31 44.21
C CYS A 73 -8.89 14.32 44.04
N ALA A 74 -8.84 13.16 44.70
CA ALA A 74 -9.89 12.14 44.62
C ALA A 74 -11.23 12.63 45.16
N ASP A 75 -11.24 13.25 46.34
CA ASP A 75 -12.46 13.78 46.99
C ASP A 75 -13.12 14.86 46.13
N ALA A 76 -12.32 15.80 45.61
CA ALA A 76 -12.83 16.83 44.72
C ALA A 76 -13.32 16.27 43.37
N LEU A 77 -12.61 15.31 42.75
CA LEU A 77 -13.09 14.64 41.53
C LEU A 77 -14.44 13.94 41.73
N ARG A 78 -14.64 13.27 42.89
CA ARG A 78 -15.90 12.62 43.28
C ARG A 78 -17.02 13.63 43.53
N ALA A 79 -16.70 14.76 44.16
CA ALA A 79 -17.61 15.90 44.36
C ALA A 79 -17.92 16.71 43.08
N GLY A 80 -17.50 16.28 41.89
CA GLY A 80 -17.80 16.96 40.62
C GLY A 80 -16.85 18.10 40.25
N ALA A 81 -15.76 18.30 41.01
CA ALA A 81 -14.72 19.28 40.68
C ALA A 81 -13.95 18.83 39.43
N GLY A 82 -13.85 19.69 38.42
CA GLY A 82 -13.25 19.36 37.12
C GLY A 82 -14.21 18.87 36.04
N TRP A 83 -15.51 18.79 36.34
CA TRP A 83 -16.55 18.48 35.35
C TRP A 83 -17.17 19.76 34.75
N GLN A 84 -17.09 20.89 35.47
CA GLN A 84 -17.70 22.18 35.10
C GLN A 84 -16.90 22.97 34.04
N GLU A 85 -17.59 23.81 33.26
CA GLU A 85 -16.95 24.78 32.36
C GLU A 85 -16.29 25.92 33.15
N SER A 86 -14.96 25.92 33.17
CA SER A 86 -14.17 27.10 33.50
C SER A 86 -14.24 28.11 32.35
N ASN A 87 -14.86 29.27 32.57
CA ASN A 87 -14.74 30.44 31.69
C ASN A 87 -13.32 31.07 31.72
N SER A 88 -12.43 30.58 32.59
CA SER A 88 -11.08 31.10 32.85
C SER A 88 -9.97 30.24 32.22
N GLY A 89 -10.17 29.82 30.97
CA GLY A 89 -9.13 29.22 30.14
C GLY A 89 -8.70 27.79 30.56
N PRO A 90 -7.63 27.26 29.91
CA PRO A 90 -7.18 25.89 30.11
C PRO A 90 -6.30 25.76 31.36
N GLN A 91 -6.92 25.72 32.54
CA GLN A 91 -6.22 25.15 33.70
C GLN A 91 -6.08 23.63 33.50
N PRO A 92 -4.93 23.02 33.86
CA PRO A 92 -4.78 21.56 33.79
C PRO A 92 -5.81 20.92 34.72
N ALA A 93 -6.61 20.02 34.15
CA ALA A 93 -7.65 19.30 34.89
C ALA A 93 -7.04 18.59 36.11
N LEU A 94 -7.83 18.49 37.18
CA LEU A 94 -7.39 18.03 38.50
C LEU A 94 -6.66 16.67 38.44
N ASP A 95 -7.12 15.76 37.58
CA ASP A 95 -6.50 14.46 37.31
C ASP A 95 -5.09 14.55 36.69
N GLN A 96 -4.81 15.59 35.90
CA GLN A 96 -3.49 15.81 35.29
C GLN A 96 -2.48 16.32 36.33
N ARG A 97 -2.92 17.15 37.28
CA ARG A 97 -2.07 17.56 38.44
C ARG A 97 -1.80 16.37 39.34
N MET A 98 -2.84 15.61 39.68
CA MET A 98 -2.75 14.35 40.43
C MET A 98 -1.72 13.40 39.82
N TRP A 99 -1.76 13.22 38.49
CA TRP A 99 -0.77 12.43 37.76
C TRP A 99 0.63 13.03 37.80
N ARG A 100 0.78 14.29 37.37
CA ARG A 100 2.08 14.95 37.20
C ARG A 100 2.87 14.96 38.51
N SER A 101 2.25 15.45 39.57
CA SER A 101 2.93 15.83 40.81
C SER A 101 2.79 14.75 41.89
N GLY A 102 1.69 13.99 41.88
CA GLY A 102 1.48 12.84 42.77
C GLY A 102 2.19 11.55 42.34
N PHE A 103 2.58 11.43 41.06
CA PHE A 103 3.25 10.25 40.50
C PHE A 103 4.43 10.58 39.57
N HIS A 104 4.18 11.19 38.40
CA HIS A 104 5.16 11.20 37.30
C HIS A 104 6.50 11.88 37.64
N ALA A 105 6.47 13.06 38.25
CA ALA A 105 7.69 13.77 38.66
C ALA A 105 8.52 12.96 39.67
N ILE A 106 7.84 12.29 40.60
CA ILE A 106 8.44 11.47 41.66
C ILE A 106 9.02 10.17 41.06
N VAL A 107 8.30 9.51 40.15
CA VAL A 107 8.78 8.35 39.38
C VAL A 107 10.05 8.68 38.61
N GLU A 108 10.10 9.82 37.92
CA GLU A 108 11.28 10.19 37.14
C GLU A 108 12.48 10.54 38.05
N GLN A 109 12.24 11.14 39.22
CA GLN A 109 13.28 11.35 40.21
C GLN A 109 13.83 10.03 40.79
N LEU A 110 12.94 9.06 41.07
CA LEU A 110 13.30 7.71 41.49
C LEU A 110 14.06 6.94 40.40
N ARG A 111 13.72 7.14 39.12
CA ARG A 111 14.50 6.59 37.99
C ARG A 111 15.92 7.16 37.97
N GLN A 112 16.10 8.46 38.17
CA GLN A 112 17.43 9.08 38.22
C GLN A 112 18.27 8.53 39.38
N MET A 113 17.66 8.31 40.56
CA MET A 113 18.32 7.65 41.70
C MET A 113 18.65 6.18 41.43
N SER A 114 17.86 5.51 40.60
CA SER A 114 18.04 4.10 40.20
C SER A 114 18.98 3.90 39.00
N GLY A 115 19.64 4.97 38.52
CA GLY A 115 20.49 4.95 37.33
C GLY A 115 21.77 4.11 37.48
N PRO A 116 22.37 3.66 36.36
CA PRO A 116 23.55 2.79 36.38
C PRO A 116 24.82 3.46 36.93
N ASP A 117 24.88 4.79 36.93
CA ASP A 117 26.03 5.58 37.42
C ASP A 117 25.97 5.82 38.95
N GLN A 118 24.91 5.37 39.63
CA GLN A 118 24.70 5.60 41.06
C GLN A 118 25.30 4.47 41.92
N PRO A 119 25.65 4.74 43.20
CA PRO A 119 26.07 3.69 44.13
C PRO A 119 24.99 2.59 44.26
N GLU A 120 25.39 1.32 44.24
CA GLU A 120 24.46 0.18 44.19
C GLU A 120 23.35 0.23 45.25
N ARG A 121 23.71 0.55 46.51
CA ARG A 121 22.76 0.73 47.63
C ARG A 121 21.78 1.89 47.43
N LEU A 122 22.22 2.98 46.79
CA LEU A 122 21.37 4.13 46.47
C LEU A 122 20.36 3.74 45.39
N ALA A 123 20.84 3.06 44.35
CA ALA A 123 20.01 2.58 43.25
C ALA A 123 19.03 1.49 43.70
N GLU A 124 19.43 0.60 44.61
CA GLU A 124 18.57 -0.41 45.23
C GLU A 124 17.44 0.25 46.03
N ARG A 125 17.76 1.18 46.94
CA ARG A 125 16.75 1.91 47.72
C ARG A 125 15.81 2.73 46.82
N GLY A 126 16.34 3.33 45.74
CA GLY A 126 15.55 4.02 44.73
C GLY A 126 14.54 3.11 44.03
N ARG A 127 14.93 1.87 43.69
CA ARG A 127 14.03 0.86 43.10
C ARG A 127 12.96 0.42 44.09
N GLU A 128 13.32 0.11 45.34
CA GLU A 128 12.36 -0.29 46.38
C GLU A 128 11.26 0.77 46.59
N LEU A 129 11.67 2.02 46.81
CA LEU A 129 10.74 3.15 47.00
C LEU A 129 9.84 3.38 45.77
N ALA A 130 10.36 3.14 44.55
CA ALA A 130 9.56 3.22 43.33
C ALA A 130 8.52 2.11 43.24
N LEU A 131 8.88 0.87 43.55
CA LEU A 131 7.97 -0.27 43.52
C LEU A 131 6.85 -0.12 44.57
N ASP A 132 7.19 0.25 45.80
CA ASP A 132 6.20 0.53 46.87
C ASP A 132 5.20 1.63 46.47
N MET A 133 5.70 2.72 45.86
CA MET A 133 4.86 3.82 45.37
C MET A 133 3.97 3.40 44.21
N ILE A 134 4.49 2.60 43.28
CA ILE A 134 3.77 2.14 42.09
C ILE A 134 2.64 1.19 42.51
N GLU A 135 2.93 0.24 43.41
CA GLU A 135 1.97 -0.78 43.85
C GLU A 135 0.80 -0.16 44.62
N SER A 136 1.09 0.69 45.61
CA SER A 136 0.04 1.48 46.28
C SER A 136 -0.67 2.47 45.33
N GLY A 137 0.03 2.96 44.31
CA GLY A 137 -0.45 3.96 43.36
C GLY A 137 -1.50 3.45 42.38
N TRP A 138 -1.27 2.29 41.75
CA TRP A 138 -2.23 1.76 40.78
C TRP A 138 -3.51 1.27 41.46
N GLN A 139 -3.40 0.70 42.65
CA GLN A 139 -4.54 0.28 43.48
C GLN A 139 -5.42 1.48 43.88
N PHE A 140 -4.80 2.59 44.30
CA PHE A 140 -5.51 3.84 44.59
C PHE A 140 -6.25 4.39 43.37
N LEU A 141 -5.60 4.43 42.19
CA LEU A 141 -6.23 4.92 40.96
C LEU A 141 -7.37 4.01 40.48
N GLN A 142 -7.26 2.68 40.67
CA GLN A 142 -8.37 1.77 40.40
C GLN A 142 -9.53 2.03 41.35
N GLN A 143 -9.28 2.09 42.67
CA GLN A 143 -10.32 2.34 43.66
C GLN A 143 -11.09 3.64 43.37
N LEU A 144 -10.37 4.70 42.98
CA LEU A 144 -10.97 5.97 42.56
C LEU A 144 -11.83 5.81 41.29
N ALA A 145 -11.35 5.07 40.29
CA ALA A 145 -12.11 4.80 39.06
C ALA A 145 -13.41 4.02 39.35
N ASP A 146 -13.34 3.00 40.22
CA ASP A 146 -14.47 2.16 40.60
C ASP A 146 -15.50 2.96 41.43
N GLN A 147 -15.04 3.84 42.34
CA GLN A 147 -15.89 4.79 43.07
C GLN A 147 -16.59 5.78 42.14
N LEU A 148 -15.84 6.43 41.23
CA LEU A 148 -16.41 7.36 40.24
C LEU A 148 -17.43 6.67 39.32
N ALA A 149 -17.20 5.41 38.95
CA ALA A 149 -18.12 4.64 38.13
C ALA A 149 -19.43 4.34 38.86
N ALA A 150 -19.36 3.95 40.14
CA ALA A 150 -20.51 3.63 40.97
C ALA A 150 -21.33 4.88 41.35
N GLU A 151 -20.67 5.95 41.80
CA GLU A 151 -21.34 7.17 42.32
C GLU A 151 -22.04 8.00 41.23
N HIS A 152 -21.51 7.98 40.02
CA HIS A 152 -22.03 8.77 38.88
C HIS A 152 -22.76 7.93 37.82
N GLU A 153 -23.10 6.67 38.16
CA GLU A 153 -23.76 5.70 37.27
C GLU A 153 -23.14 5.66 35.86
N LEU A 154 -21.80 5.55 35.80
CA LEU A 154 -21.07 5.59 34.54
C LEU A 154 -21.13 4.23 33.84
N PRO A 155 -21.51 4.15 32.55
CA PRO A 155 -21.63 2.88 31.84
C PRO A 155 -20.24 2.40 31.37
N VAL A 156 -19.39 1.99 32.31
CA VAL A 156 -18.01 1.52 32.09
C VAL A 156 -17.97 0.07 31.57
N GLU A 157 -18.79 -0.81 32.15
CA GLU A 157 -18.82 -2.25 31.82
C GLU A 157 -19.16 -2.54 30.35
N LEU A 158 -20.11 -1.79 29.78
CA LEU A 158 -20.60 -2.04 28.42
C LEU A 158 -19.49 -1.78 27.36
N PRO A 159 -18.78 -0.64 27.36
CA PRO A 159 -17.57 -0.46 26.58
C PRO A 159 -16.49 -1.50 26.84
N LEU A 160 -16.22 -1.86 28.10
CA LEU A 160 -15.19 -2.88 28.40
C LEU A 160 -15.51 -4.25 27.80
N ARG A 161 -16.79 -4.63 27.76
CA ARG A 161 -17.25 -5.89 27.16
C ARG A 161 -17.26 -5.86 25.62
N ILE A 162 -17.63 -4.74 25.01
CA ILE A 162 -17.85 -4.62 23.54
C ILE A 162 -16.64 -4.02 22.80
N GLY A 163 -15.73 -3.37 23.52
CA GLY A 163 -14.60 -2.62 22.98
C GLY A 163 -14.90 -1.17 22.58
N PHE A 164 -16.14 -0.69 22.76
CA PHE A 164 -16.51 0.72 22.63
C PHE A 164 -17.90 1.03 23.23
N LEU A 165 -18.18 2.31 23.50
CA LEU A 165 -19.52 2.81 23.81
C LEU A 165 -20.34 3.04 22.51
N PRO A 166 -21.44 2.31 22.26
CA PRO A 166 -22.23 2.52 21.04
C PRO A 166 -22.90 3.91 21.01
N PRO A 167 -22.93 4.62 19.86
CA PRO A 167 -23.48 5.98 19.76
C PRO A 167 -24.94 6.15 20.21
N ALA A 168 -25.69 5.06 20.24
CA ALA A 168 -27.09 5.01 20.66
C ALA A 168 -27.29 4.97 22.18
N VAL A 169 -26.27 4.60 22.95
CA VAL A 169 -26.31 4.65 24.40
C VAL A 169 -26.35 6.13 24.80
N ARG A 170 -27.51 6.58 25.29
CA ARG A 170 -27.75 7.98 25.66
C ARG A 170 -27.05 8.32 26.97
N CYS A 171 -25.76 8.60 26.90
CA CYS A 171 -25.03 9.23 28.01
C CYS A 171 -25.32 10.73 28.05
N THR A 172 -25.50 11.27 29.26
CA THR A 172 -25.48 12.71 29.50
C THR A 172 -24.10 13.31 29.17
N ARG A 173 -24.02 14.64 29.02
CA ARG A 173 -22.73 15.34 28.87
C ARG A 173 -21.76 14.96 30.02
N TRP A 174 -22.29 14.91 31.24
CA TRP A 174 -21.56 14.57 32.45
C TRP A 174 -21.00 13.14 32.38
N GLN A 175 -21.85 12.13 32.13
CA GLN A 175 -21.40 10.74 31.98
C GLN A 175 -20.28 10.57 30.95
N ARG A 176 -20.31 11.32 29.83
CA ARG A 176 -19.22 11.32 28.84
C ARG A 176 -17.91 11.89 29.40
N LEU A 177 -17.96 12.98 30.17
CA LEU A 177 -16.78 13.55 30.85
C LEU A 177 -16.22 12.58 31.90
N GLY A 178 -17.09 11.87 32.64
CA GLY A 178 -16.70 10.84 33.60
C GLY A 178 -15.99 9.65 32.95
N LEU A 179 -16.50 9.15 31.82
CA LEU A 179 -15.83 8.11 31.04
C LEU A 179 -14.46 8.57 30.53
N LEU A 180 -14.34 9.82 30.07
CA LEU A 180 -13.05 10.41 29.69
C LEU A 180 -12.08 10.55 30.88
N LEU A 181 -12.58 10.80 32.09
CA LEU A 181 -11.78 10.85 33.32
C LEU A 181 -11.25 9.44 33.66
N ILE A 182 -12.13 8.44 33.75
CA ILE A 182 -11.75 7.04 34.02
C ILE A 182 -10.75 6.54 32.95
N GLN A 183 -10.94 6.92 31.69
CA GLN A 183 -10.01 6.59 30.61
C GLN A 183 -8.59 7.14 30.84
N ARG A 184 -8.45 8.32 31.44
CA ARG A 184 -7.16 8.89 31.86
C ARG A 184 -6.60 8.20 33.11
N LEU A 185 -7.45 7.80 34.07
CA LEU A 185 -7.01 6.99 35.21
C LEU A 185 -6.46 5.62 34.75
N TYR A 186 -7.12 4.94 33.81
CA TYR A 186 -6.65 3.67 33.24
C TYR A 186 -5.35 3.82 32.43
N LEU A 187 -5.17 4.94 31.72
CA LEU A 187 -3.88 5.31 31.11
C LEU A 187 -2.77 5.45 32.16
N ASN A 188 -3.04 6.13 33.27
CA ASN A 188 -2.08 6.35 34.35
C ASN A 188 -1.73 5.03 35.07
N ILE A 189 -2.70 4.14 35.29
CA ILE A 189 -2.49 2.78 35.80
C ILE A 189 -1.56 1.98 34.86
N GLY A 190 -1.83 2.00 33.55
CA GLY A 190 -0.97 1.37 32.56
C GLY A 190 0.45 1.94 32.55
N ASP A 191 0.60 3.26 32.70
CA ASP A 191 1.89 3.94 32.82
C ASP A 191 2.66 3.50 34.09
N LEU A 192 1.99 3.39 35.25
CA LEU A 192 2.57 2.89 36.50
C LEU A 192 3.03 1.44 36.39
N LEU A 193 2.19 0.55 35.88
CA LEU A 193 2.52 -0.87 35.71
C LEU A 193 3.65 -1.08 34.70
N ARG A 194 3.72 -0.25 33.64
CA ARG A 194 4.89 -0.21 32.74
C ARG A 194 6.14 0.25 33.49
N TYR A 195 6.05 1.22 34.39
CA TYR A 195 7.19 1.63 35.22
C TYR A 195 7.61 0.51 36.20
N ARG A 196 6.67 -0.27 36.75
CA ARG A 196 6.97 -1.44 37.60
C ARG A 196 7.95 -2.38 36.92
N GLU A 197 7.64 -2.79 35.69
CA GLU A 197 8.51 -3.69 34.91
C GLU A 197 9.89 -3.07 34.64
N VAL A 198 9.96 -1.76 34.36
CA VAL A 198 11.23 -1.05 34.16
C VAL A 198 12.09 -1.04 35.43
N PHE A 199 11.51 -0.82 36.62
CA PHE A 199 12.24 -0.86 37.90
C PHE A 199 12.62 -2.28 38.32
N SER A 200 11.79 -3.27 38.01
CA SER A 200 12.04 -4.70 38.26
C SER A 200 13.07 -5.32 37.30
N GLY A 201 13.46 -4.63 36.23
CA GLY A 201 14.25 -5.22 35.13
C GLY A 201 13.47 -6.26 34.30
N GLY A 202 12.14 -6.25 34.41
CA GLY A 202 11.23 -7.14 33.73
C GLY A 202 10.98 -6.77 32.27
N ALA A 203 10.33 -7.69 31.56
CA ALA A 203 9.89 -7.50 30.18
C ALA A 203 8.42 -7.91 29.94
N ASP A 204 7.68 -8.26 31.00
CA ASP A 204 6.29 -8.68 30.89
C ASP A 204 5.33 -7.50 31.08
N TYR A 205 5.07 -6.79 30.00
CA TYR A 205 4.12 -5.69 29.97
C TYR A 205 2.67 -6.13 29.75
N SER A 206 2.30 -7.39 30.02
CA SER A 206 0.94 -7.92 29.81
C SER A 206 -0.12 -7.17 30.61
N GLU A 207 0.14 -6.88 31.88
CA GLU A 207 -0.79 -6.16 32.75
C GLU A 207 -0.98 -4.70 32.30
N ALA A 208 0.11 -3.99 32.01
CA ALA A 208 0.08 -2.64 31.45
C ALA A 208 -0.68 -2.61 30.11
N ARG A 209 -0.47 -3.61 29.23
CA ARG A 209 -1.23 -3.77 27.98
C ARG A 209 -2.72 -3.93 28.24
N SER A 210 -3.13 -4.72 29.23
CA SER A 210 -4.54 -4.91 29.60
C SER A 210 -5.20 -3.58 29.97
N TRP A 211 -4.56 -2.78 30.84
CA TRP A 211 -5.09 -1.47 31.24
C TRP A 211 -5.14 -0.45 30.10
N TYR A 212 -4.15 -0.42 29.21
CA TYR A 212 -4.24 0.39 28.00
C TYR A 212 -5.35 -0.06 27.04
N LEU A 213 -5.63 -1.36 26.93
CA LEU A 213 -6.77 -1.86 26.13
C LEU A 213 -8.12 -1.50 26.75
N LYS A 214 -8.26 -1.56 28.09
CA LYS A 214 -9.44 -1.00 28.78
C LYS A 214 -9.61 0.49 28.48
N ALA A 215 -8.52 1.27 28.46
CA ALA A 215 -8.55 2.69 28.10
C ALA A 215 -8.89 2.96 26.62
N VAL A 216 -8.49 2.06 25.69
CA VAL A 216 -8.96 2.09 24.29
C VAL A 216 -10.47 1.88 24.24
N ALA A 217 -10.99 0.90 24.98
CA ALA A 217 -12.42 0.58 24.96
C ALA A 217 -13.32 1.72 25.45
N LEU A 218 -12.85 2.55 26.39
CA LEU A 218 -13.59 3.72 26.87
C LEU A 218 -13.58 4.90 25.89
N GLU A 219 -12.44 5.20 25.24
CA GLU A 219 -12.33 6.25 24.23
C GLU A 219 -11.39 5.84 23.08
N PRO A 220 -11.91 5.15 22.05
CA PRO A 220 -11.12 4.70 20.91
C PRO A 220 -10.50 5.83 20.09
N LYS A 221 -10.98 7.08 20.22
CA LYS A 221 -10.49 8.25 19.46
C LYS A 221 -9.27 8.94 20.07
N ASN A 222 -8.80 8.49 21.24
CA ASN A 222 -7.63 9.06 21.90
C ASN A 222 -6.35 8.40 21.41
N GLY A 223 -5.52 9.10 20.63
CA GLY A 223 -4.28 8.57 20.07
C GLY A 223 -3.20 8.21 21.09
N ARG A 224 -3.32 8.66 22.34
CA ARG A 224 -2.35 8.39 23.43
C ARG A 224 -2.36 6.92 23.87
N THR A 225 -3.51 6.26 23.90
CA THR A 225 -3.60 4.83 24.29
C THR A 225 -2.80 3.95 23.33
N TYR A 226 -3.00 4.14 22.03
CA TYR A 226 -2.24 3.43 21.01
C TYR A 226 -0.75 3.80 21.04
N HIS A 227 -0.38 5.07 21.34
CA HIS A 227 1.02 5.45 21.51
C HIS A 227 1.70 4.62 22.61
N GLN A 228 1.07 4.45 23.78
CA GLN A 228 1.66 3.64 24.85
C GLN A 228 1.70 2.15 24.50
N LEU A 229 0.68 1.61 23.83
CA LEU A 229 0.70 0.24 23.31
C LEU A 229 1.84 0.02 22.30
N ALA A 230 2.15 1.01 21.45
CA ALA A 230 3.31 0.99 20.57
C ALA A 230 4.64 0.99 21.34
N VAL A 231 4.75 1.77 22.42
CA VAL A 231 5.94 1.76 23.29
C VAL A 231 6.15 0.38 23.92
N LEU A 232 5.11 -0.28 24.43
CA LEU A 232 5.19 -1.66 24.94
C LEU A 232 5.62 -2.66 23.85
N ALA A 233 5.06 -2.53 22.65
CA ALA A 233 5.43 -3.37 21.51
C ALA A 233 6.89 -3.16 21.08
N ASN A 234 7.38 -1.92 21.10
CA ASN A 234 8.75 -1.61 20.76
C ASN A 234 9.74 -2.15 21.81
N ALA A 235 9.44 -1.97 23.11
CA ALA A 235 10.24 -2.53 24.21
C ALA A 235 10.37 -4.06 24.13
N THR A 236 9.31 -4.74 23.71
CA THR A 236 9.26 -6.21 23.49
C THR A 236 9.70 -6.64 22.08
N LYS A 237 10.30 -5.74 21.27
CA LYS A 237 10.80 -5.97 19.90
C LYS A 237 9.75 -6.46 18.89
N ARG A 238 8.45 -6.35 19.21
CA ARG A 238 7.31 -6.68 18.32
C ARG A 238 7.07 -5.56 17.31
N ARG A 239 7.98 -5.46 16.32
CA ARG A 239 8.03 -4.32 15.37
C ARG A 239 6.73 -4.07 14.61
N LEU A 240 6.07 -5.13 14.16
CA LEU A 240 4.82 -5.02 13.39
C LEU A 240 3.69 -4.43 14.26
N ASP A 241 3.56 -4.88 15.50
CA ASP A 241 2.63 -4.31 16.50
C ASP A 241 2.97 -2.85 16.81
N ALA A 242 4.26 -2.52 16.98
CA ALA A 242 4.71 -1.15 17.27
C ALA A 242 4.36 -0.19 16.13
N VAL A 243 4.63 -0.60 14.87
CA VAL A 243 4.26 0.17 13.68
C VAL A 243 2.74 0.32 13.58
N TYR A 244 1.97 -0.76 13.74
CA TYR A 244 0.51 -0.72 13.74
C TYR A 244 -0.04 0.25 14.80
N TYR A 245 0.43 0.17 16.04
CA TYR A 245 -0.06 1.02 17.12
C TYR A 245 0.36 2.49 16.96
N TYR A 246 1.55 2.79 16.42
CA TYR A 246 1.91 4.17 16.08
C TYR A 246 1.09 4.70 14.88
N MET A 247 0.77 3.87 13.89
CA MET A 247 -0.16 4.23 12.80
C MET A 247 -1.55 4.56 13.36
N ARG A 248 -2.10 3.70 14.23
CA ARG A 248 -3.37 3.94 14.94
C ARG A 248 -3.34 5.22 15.76
N SER A 249 -2.22 5.51 16.42
CA SER A 249 -2.01 6.75 17.18
C SER A 249 -2.06 8.01 16.30
N LEU A 250 -1.48 7.97 15.09
CA LEU A 250 -1.56 9.08 14.12
C LEU A 250 -2.92 9.19 13.41
N ALA A 251 -3.62 8.07 13.27
CA ALA A 251 -4.92 7.99 12.62
C ALA A 251 -6.09 7.97 13.62
N ALA A 252 -5.88 8.38 14.88
CA ALA A 252 -6.94 8.67 15.83
C ALA A 252 -7.56 10.05 15.55
N SER A 253 -8.68 10.39 16.19
CA SER A 253 -9.23 11.76 16.10
C SER A 253 -8.42 12.78 16.92
N HIS A 254 -7.75 12.32 17.98
CA HIS A 254 -6.80 13.09 18.78
C HIS A 254 -5.39 12.48 18.60
N PRO A 255 -4.68 12.79 17.50
CA PRO A 255 -3.42 12.13 17.17
C PRO A 255 -2.26 12.57 18.07
N VAL A 256 -1.22 11.71 18.15
CA VAL A 256 0.04 12.04 18.83
C VAL A 256 1.17 12.18 17.80
N ASP A 257 1.56 13.41 17.47
CA ASP A 257 2.54 13.68 16.40
C ASP A 257 3.91 13.02 16.64
N LEU A 258 4.31 12.79 17.91
CA LEU A 258 5.54 12.09 18.25
C LEU A 258 5.60 10.67 17.65
N SER A 259 4.45 10.01 17.47
CA SER A 259 4.33 8.71 16.78
C SER A 259 4.89 8.74 15.35
N ARG A 260 4.89 9.90 14.67
CA ARG A 260 5.48 10.07 13.33
C ARG A 260 7.01 9.90 13.35
N GLN A 261 7.67 10.38 14.41
CA GLN A 261 9.12 10.27 14.55
C GLN A 261 9.55 8.83 14.83
N TYR A 262 8.84 8.14 15.73
CA TYR A 262 9.09 6.72 16.01
C TYR A 262 8.81 5.82 14.80
N LEU A 263 7.76 6.08 14.02
CA LEU A 263 7.53 5.38 12.75
C LEU A 263 8.68 5.57 11.76
N ALA A 264 9.17 6.80 11.58
CA ALA A 264 10.29 7.06 10.70
C ALA A 264 11.56 6.28 11.13
N GLN A 265 11.84 6.20 12.43
CA GLN A 265 12.94 5.39 12.97
C GLN A 265 12.75 3.89 12.69
N LEU A 266 11.57 3.33 12.98
CA LEU A 266 11.26 1.91 12.77
C LEU A 266 11.33 1.52 11.28
N PHE A 267 10.87 2.40 10.38
CA PHE A 267 10.96 2.18 8.94
C PHE A 267 12.38 2.32 8.41
N GLU A 268 13.19 3.23 8.95
CA GLU A 268 14.61 3.33 8.59
C GLU A 268 15.40 2.09 9.02
N GLU A 269 15.08 1.51 10.19
CA GLU A 269 15.62 0.21 10.57
C GLU A 269 15.12 -0.93 9.67
N ALA A 270 13.83 -0.92 9.26
CA ALA A 270 13.28 -1.91 8.35
C ALA A 270 13.97 -1.86 6.98
N ARG A 271 14.20 -0.65 6.44
CA ARG A 271 14.96 -0.40 5.21
C ARG A 271 16.36 -1.01 5.28
N ARG A 272 17.15 -0.67 6.31
CA ARG A 272 18.51 -1.21 6.47
C ARG A 272 18.54 -2.74 6.55
N ARG A 273 17.55 -3.38 7.20
CA ARG A 273 17.44 -4.85 7.24
C ARG A 273 17.04 -5.45 5.90
N ALA A 274 16.06 -4.86 5.22
CA ALA A 274 15.59 -5.33 3.91
C ALA A 274 16.71 -5.27 2.87
N GLU A 275 17.47 -4.16 2.80
CA GLU A 275 18.63 -4.06 1.91
C GLU A 275 19.73 -5.06 2.27
N ALA A 276 19.99 -5.32 3.56
CA ALA A 276 20.98 -6.32 3.98
C ALA A 276 20.54 -7.74 3.59
N ALA A 277 19.27 -8.10 3.81
CA ALA A 277 18.69 -9.38 3.40
C ALA A 277 18.69 -9.54 1.87
N TRP A 278 18.40 -8.48 1.12
CA TRP A 278 18.46 -8.48 -0.34
C TRP A 278 19.89 -8.73 -0.85
N ARG A 279 20.90 -8.03 -0.31
CA ARG A 279 22.33 -8.27 -0.64
C ARG A 279 22.75 -9.71 -0.30
N GLN A 280 22.25 -10.28 0.80
CA GLN A 280 22.48 -11.69 1.15
C GLN A 280 21.82 -12.65 0.14
N ARG A 281 20.55 -12.43 -0.22
CA ARG A 281 19.82 -13.21 -1.23
C ARG A 281 20.52 -13.16 -2.60
N GLU A 282 21.03 -12.00 -3.03
CA GLU A 282 21.83 -11.88 -4.27
C GLU A 282 23.18 -12.60 -4.21
N ALA A 283 23.89 -12.50 -3.09
CA ALA A 283 25.15 -13.23 -2.89
C ALA A 283 24.92 -14.75 -2.92
N GLU A 284 23.84 -15.23 -2.31
CA GLU A 284 23.49 -16.65 -2.29
C GLU A 284 23.04 -17.15 -3.67
N ARG A 285 22.22 -16.39 -4.40
CA ARG A 285 21.90 -16.68 -5.82
C ARG A 285 23.17 -16.73 -6.68
N SER A 286 24.10 -15.80 -6.48
CA SER A 286 25.39 -15.79 -7.17
C SER A 286 26.26 -17.03 -6.86
N LYS A 287 26.22 -17.56 -5.63
CA LYS A 287 26.86 -18.83 -5.28
C LYS A 287 26.15 -20.02 -5.92
N ARG A 288 24.81 -20.10 -5.80
CA ARG A 288 23.98 -21.16 -6.41
C ARG A 288 24.24 -21.24 -7.92
N GLN A 289 24.30 -20.11 -8.63
CA GLN A 289 24.59 -20.08 -10.06
C GLN A 289 26.02 -20.54 -10.39
N ARG A 290 27.02 -20.16 -9.58
CA ARG A 290 28.39 -20.68 -9.74
C ARG A 290 28.46 -22.19 -9.51
N ALA A 291 27.68 -22.74 -8.58
CA ALA A 291 27.57 -24.18 -8.35
C ALA A 291 26.85 -24.92 -9.50
N LYS A 292 25.67 -24.43 -9.95
CA LYS A 292 24.95 -24.95 -11.14
C LYS A 292 25.90 -24.97 -12.36
N ASN A 293 26.67 -23.90 -12.59
CA ASN A 293 27.64 -23.82 -13.70
C ASN A 293 28.88 -24.73 -13.54
N ALA A 294 29.36 -24.97 -12.32
CA ALA A 294 30.52 -25.85 -12.08
C ALA A 294 30.18 -27.34 -12.28
N GLY A 295 28.94 -27.74 -11.97
CA GLY A 295 28.47 -29.12 -12.11
C GLY A 295 28.12 -29.57 -13.54
N SER A 296 27.96 -28.64 -14.50
CA SER A 296 27.49 -28.98 -15.86
C SER A 296 28.61 -29.38 -16.84
N SER A 297 29.77 -29.82 -16.34
CA SER A 297 30.95 -30.19 -17.13
C SER A 297 30.92 -31.63 -17.66
N GLY A 298 29.74 -32.11 -18.10
CA GLY A 298 29.54 -33.43 -18.69
C GLY A 298 28.53 -33.39 -19.86
N PRO A 299 28.83 -34.01 -21.02
CA PRO A 299 27.93 -33.98 -22.17
C PRO A 299 26.81 -35.00 -22.01
N SER A 300 25.61 -34.55 -21.61
CA SER A 300 24.39 -35.36 -21.69
C SER A 300 23.42 -34.79 -22.73
N LEU A 301 23.27 -35.53 -23.84
CA LEU A 301 22.18 -35.37 -24.77
C LEU A 301 20.97 -36.10 -24.17
N SER A 302 20.04 -35.38 -23.54
CA SER A 302 18.74 -35.94 -23.15
C SER A 302 17.61 -35.35 -24.01
N SER A 303 16.92 -36.24 -24.71
CA SER A 303 15.79 -35.91 -25.56
C SER A 303 14.52 -35.70 -24.72
N GLY A 304 14.16 -34.44 -24.45
CA GLY A 304 13.01 -34.09 -23.60
C GLY A 304 12.11 -32.93 -24.10
N GLY A 305 12.30 -32.44 -25.33
CA GLY A 305 11.73 -31.16 -25.78
C GLY A 305 10.43 -31.19 -26.59
N LEU A 306 9.46 -32.06 -26.30
CA LEU A 306 8.27 -32.26 -27.17
C LEU A 306 6.88 -32.32 -26.48
N ARG A 307 6.72 -31.82 -25.25
CA ARG A 307 5.41 -31.82 -24.54
C ARG A 307 4.92 -30.48 -23.95
N ALA A 308 5.54 -29.35 -24.27
CA ALA A 308 5.18 -28.03 -23.72
C ALA A 308 4.34 -27.13 -24.66
N LEU A 309 3.66 -27.67 -25.69
CA LEU A 309 3.03 -26.88 -26.76
C LEU A 309 1.47 -26.78 -26.68
N GLN A 310 0.88 -26.85 -25.49
CA GLN A 310 -0.58 -26.74 -25.31
C GLN A 310 -1.03 -25.91 -24.08
N GLN A 311 -0.56 -24.68 -23.93
CA GLN A 311 -1.29 -23.62 -23.20
C GLN A 311 -1.08 -22.25 -23.87
N PRO A 312 -2.14 -21.49 -24.23
CA PRO A 312 -2.01 -20.27 -25.04
C PRO A 312 -1.94 -18.97 -24.22
N ASN A 313 -0.97 -18.82 -23.32
CA ASN A 313 -0.67 -17.52 -22.69
C ASN A 313 0.06 -16.60 -23.69
N ARG A 314 -0.73 -15.85 -24.47
CA ARG A 314 -0.26 -15.03 -25.60
C ARG A 314 0.47 -13.76 -25.13
N ARG A 315 1.80 -13.82 -25.08
CA ARG A 315 2.71 -12.66 -24.93
C ARG A 315 2.68 -11.75 -26.16
N CYS A 316 2.95 -10.45 -25.97
CA CYS A 316 2.88 -9.45 -27.04
C CYS A 316 4.11 -9.38 -27.97
N ARG A 317 5.23 -10.05 -27.66
CA ARG A 317 6.39 -10.18 -28.57
C ARG A 317 7.02 -11.57 -28.49
N VAL A 318 7.18 -12.23 -29.63
CA VAL A 318 7.85 -13.52 -29.79
C VAL A 318 9.02 -13.35 -30.77
N GLU A 319 10.23 -13.73 -30.37
CA GLU A 319 11.42 -13.69 -31.24
C GLU A 319 11.74 -15.08 -31.80
N VAL A 320 11.77 -15.21 -33.12
CA VAL A 320 12.12 -16.43 -33.85
C VAL A 320 13.48 -16.21 -34.52
N TRP A 321 14.54 -16.75 -33.92
CA TRP A 321 15.90 -16.59 -34.42
C TRP A 321 16.23 -17.69 -35.44
N VAL A 322 16.53 -17.30 -36.68
CA VAL A 322 16.74 -18.22 -37.80
C VAL A 322 18.22 -18.19 -38.21
N PRO A 323 18.93 -19.34 -38.16
CA PRO A 323 20.31 -19.43 -38.62
C PRO A 323 20.45 -19.15 -40.11
N VAL A 324 21.46 -18.36 -40.49
CA VAL A 324 21.78 -17.97 -41.88
C VAL A 324 22.07 -19.19 -42.78
N SER A 325 22.35 -20.36 -42.21
CA SER A 325 22.66 -21.62 -42.92
C SER A 325 21.50 -22.63 -42.99
N GLY A 326 20.25 -22.24 -42.72
CA GLY A 326 19.04 -23.04 -42.99
C GLY A 326 18.82 -24.30 -42.14
N ALA A 327 19.72 -24.61 -41.20
CA ALA A 327 19.62 -25.77 -40.32
C ALA A 327 18.95 -25.41 -38.98
N GLY A 328 17.66 -25.74 -38.85
CA GLY A 328 16.91 -25.73 -37.59
C GLY A 328 16.33 -24.36 -37.18
N ARG A 329 15.01 -24.32 -36.93
CA ARG A 329 14.37 -23.22 -36.19
C ARG A 329 14.62 -23.41 -34.70
N GLN A 330 15.39 -22.53 -34.07
CA GLN A 330 15.45 -22.43 -32.61
C GLN A 330 14.50 -21.33 -32.13
N LEU A 331 13.44 -21.73 -31.45
CA LEU A 331 12.55 -20.82 -30.72
C LEU A 331 13.26 -20.36 -29.44
N SER A 332 14.19 -19.41 -29.56
CA SER A 332 14.73 -18.72 -28.38
C SER A 332 13.74 -17.66 -27.91
N SER A 333 12.76 -18.09 -27.10
CA SER A 333 12.00 -17.16 -26.26
C SER A 333 13.00 -16.45 -25.35
N GLY A 334 13.26 -15.16 -25.62
CA GLY A 334 14.21 -14.32 -24.89
C GLY A 334 13.82 -13.97 -23.46
N LEU A 335 12.86 -14.72 -22.88
CA LEU A 335 12.30 -14.56 -21.55
C LEU A 335 12.30 -15.88 -20.74
N LEU A 336 12.82 -16.99 -21.26
CA LEU A 336 12.77 -18.29 -20.56
C LEU A 336 13.58 -18.40 -19.26
N ASN A 337 14.29 -17.34 -18.86
CA ASN A 337 14.82 -17.24 -17.50
C ASN A 337 13.76 -16.78 -16.50
N SER A 338 12.84 -15.86 -16.85
CA SER A 338 11.87 -15.36 -15.85
C SER A 338 10.82 -16.42 -15.48
N ASP A 339 10.38 -17.25 -16.43
CA ASP A 339 9.31 -18.23 -16.14
C ASP A 339 9.79 -19.42 -15.29
N GLU A 340 11.03 -19.86 -15.49
CA GLU A 340 11.64 -20.88 -14.61
C GLU A 340 12.07 -20.27 -13.27
N GLU A 341 12.58 -19.03 -13.24
CA GLU A 341 12.97 -18.34 -12.00
C GLU A 341 11.77 -17.93 -11.12
N ASP A 342 10.64 -17.51 -11.72
CA ASP A 342 9.40 -17.18 -11.00
C ASP A 342 8.78 -18.43 -10.35
N VAL A 343 8.78 -19.57 -11.07
CA VAL A 343 8.26 -20.85 -10.55
C VAL A 343 9.22 -21.47 -9.52
N GLU A 344 10.55 -21.47 -9.77
CA GLU A 344 11.55 -21.84 -8.74
C GLU A 344 11.36 -20.97 -7.48
N GLN A 345 11.00 -19.68 -7.61
CA GLN A 345 10.80 -18.78 -6.47
C GLN A 345 9.49 -19.05 -5.70
N GLU A 346 8.38 -19.38 -6.36
CA GLU A 346 7.13 -19.73 -5.66
C GLU A 346 7.27 -21.10 -4.96
N GLU A 347 7.92 -22.08 -5.59
CA GLU A 347 8.23 -23.39 -5.00
C GLU A 347 9.25 -23.30 -3.85
N ASP A 348 10.26 -22.40 -3.90
CA ASP A 348 11.20 -22.16 -2.79
C ASP A 348 10.49 -21.49 -1.57
N LEU A 349 9.47 -20.65 -1.80
CA LEU A 349 8.70 -20.00 -0.71
C LEU A 349 7.78 -21.00 0.01
N ASP A 350 7.16 -21.92 -0.72
CA ASP A 350 6.26 -22.95 -0.18
C ASP A 350 6.97 -23.99 0.72
N GLN A 351 8.29 -24.07 0.66
CA GLN A 351 9.12 -24.94 1.49
C GLN A 351 9.54 -24.31 2.83
N LEU A 352 9.30 -23.02 3.04
CA LEU A 352 9.72 -22.30 4.25
C LEU A 352 8.85 -22.68 5.46
N SER A 353 9.46 -22.72 6.64
CA SER A 353 8.69 -22.85 7.88
C SER A 353 7.89 -21.57 8.17
N PHE A 354 6.79 -21.67 8.92
CA PHE A 354 5.97 -20.52 9.34
C PHE A 354 6.82 -19.38 9.93
N ILE A 355 7.85 -19.70 10.73
CA ILE A 355 8.72 -18.70 11.36
C ILE A 355 9.55 -17.95 10.32
N GLU A 356 10.07 -18.65 9.32
CA GLU A 356 10.89 -18.07 8.24
C GLU A 356 10.03 -17.18 7.33
N ILE A 357 8.90 -17.69 6.83
CA ILE A 357 8.01 -16.92 5.96
C ILE A 357 7.39 -15.73 6.71
N ASN A 358 6.97 -15.88 7.96
CA ASN A 358 6.47 -14.77 8.78
C ASN A 358 7.55 -13.70 9.02
N THR A 359 8.81 -14.10 9.19
CA THR A 359 9.94 -13.16 9.36
C THR A 359 10.26 -12.42 8.05
N ALA A 360 10.26 -13.13 6.92
CA ALA A 360 10.45 -12.56 5.59
C ALA A 360 9.32 -11.58 5.25
N PHE A 361 8.07 -12.04 5.30
CA PHE A 361 6.87 -11.24 5.03
C PHE A 361 6.82 -9.99 5.92
N THR A 362 7.06 -10.12 7.22
CA THR A 362 7.09 -8.95 8.14
C THR A 362 8.16 -7.94 7.73
N ALA A 363 9.34 -8.39 7.28
CA ALA A 363 10.40 -7.50 6.82
C ALA A 363 10.03 -6.79 5.51
N SER A 364 9.50 -7.51 4.52
CA SER A 364 9.09 -6.95 3.22
C SER A 364 7.89 -6.00 3.35
N TYR A 365 6.89 -6.37 4.15
CA TYR A 365 5.74 -5.54 4.47
C TYR A 365 6.17 -4.22 5.13
N LEU A 366 6.99 -4.27 6.18
CA LEU A 366 7.52 -3.07 6.82
C LEU A 366 8.42 -2.24 5.88
N HIS A 367 9.13 -2.87 4.95
CA HIS A 367 9.92 -2.16 3.94
C HIS A 367 9.03 -1.40 2.94
N CYS A 368 7.96 -2.02 2.43
CA CYS A 368 6.99 -1.38 1.53
C CYS A 368 6.26 -0.21 2.19
N HIS A 369 5.72 -0.41 3.39
CA HIS A 369 5.09 0.68 4.15
C HIS A 369 6.11 1.76 4.54
N GLY A 370 7.37 1.40 4.74
CA GLY A 370 8.47 2.34 4.96
C GLY A 370 8.77 3.22 3.76
N LYS A 371 8.85 2.65 2.54
CA LYS A 371 8.96 3.43 1.28
C LYS A 371 7.78 4.40 1.14
N LEU A 372 6.55 3.92 1.34
CA LEU A 372 5.34 4.75 1.27
C LEU A 372 5.33 5.86 2.32
N PHE A 373 5.72 5.59 3.57
CA PHE A 373 5.67 6.58 4.65
C PHE A 373 6.79 7.64 4.54
N THR A 374 8.01 7.21 4.21
CA THR A 374 9.19 8.10 4.13
C THR A 374 9.35 8.79 2.78
N ARG A 375 8.73 8.26 1.72
CA ARG A 375 8.93 8.64 0.30
C ARG A 375 10.34 8.35 -0.24
N ILE A 376 11.14 7.56 0.46
CA ILE A 376 12.52 7.21 0.07
C ILE A 376 12.52 5.83 -0.61
N GLY A 377 13.16 5.72 -1.77
CA GLY A 377 13.27 4.46 -2.50
C GLY A 377 12.03 4.09 -3.32
N MET A 378 11.26 5.07 -3.80
CA MET A 378 10.02 4.81 -4.56
C MET A 378 10.28 4.26 -5.97
N GLU A 379 11.48 4.45 -6.52
CA GLU A 379 11.91 3.89 -7.81
C GLU A 379 11.99 2.35 -7.82
N SER A 380 12.07 1.74 -6.64
CA SER A 380 12.10 0.28 -6.42
C SER A 380 10.89 -0.19 -5.59
N PHE A 381 9.78 0.54 -5.64
CA PHE A 381 8.57 0.22 -4.88
C PHE A 381 7.78 -0.95 -5.46
N GLN A 382 7.66 -1.05 -6.79
CA GLN A 382 6.81 -2.07 -7.42
C GLN A 382 7.38 -3.48 -7.20
N GLU A 383 8.71 -3.64 -7.24
CA GLU A 383 9.41 -4.89 -6.96
C GLU A 383 9.32 -5.28 -5.48
N ALA A 384 9.43 -4.31 -4.56
CA ALA A 384 9.22 -4.55 -3.13
C ALA A 384 7.78 -4.98 -2.83
N CYS A 385 6.80 -4.34 -3.48
CA CYS A 385 5.38 -4.71 -3.43
C CYS A 385 5.19 -6.14 -3.97
N SER A 386 5.79 -6.45 -5.13
CA SER A 386 5.81 -7.79 -5.74
C SER A 386 6.24 -8.87 -4.75
N GLN A 387 7.41 -8.69 -4.12
CA GLN A 387 7.94 -9.61 -3.12
C GLN A 387 7.01 -9.75 -1.92
N THR A 388 6.43 -8.65 -1.44
CA THR A 388 5.53 -8.63 -0.29
C THR A 388 4.23 -9.39 -0.57
N LEU A 389 3.69 -9.30 -1.79
CA LEU A 389 2.47 -10.00 -2.19
C LEU A 389 2.70 -11.51 -2.40
N LEU A 390 3.88 -11.92 -2.91
CA LEU A 390 4.29 -13.33 -2.95
C LEU A 390 4.46 -13.90 -1.53
N GLU A 391 5.21 -13.20 -0.68
CA GLU A 391 5.42 -13.63 0.71
C GLU A 391 4.11 -13.64 1.51
N LEU A 392 3.15 -12.73 1.22
CA LEU A 392 1.79 -12.77 1.75
C LEU A 392 1.04 -14.04 1.30
N ALA A 393 1.04 -14.34 -0.01
CA ALA A 393 0.30 -15.48 -0.56
C ALA A 393 0.80 -16.82 0.02
N ALA A 394 2.10 -16.97 0.27
CA ALA A 394 2.67 -18.11 0.99
C ALA A 394 2.31 -18.08 2.49
N TRP A 395 2.46 -16.94 3.16
CA TRP A 395 2.17 -16.79 4.59
C TRP A 395 0.70 -17.08 4.96
N LEU A 396 -0.25 -16.76 4.08
CA LEU A 396 -1.67 -17.07 4.26
C LEU A 396 -1.95 -18.59 4.36
N ARG A 397 -1.15 -19.43 3.68
CA ARG A 397 -1.30 -20.90 3.69
C ARG A 397 -1.02 -21.53 5.06
N HIS A 398 -0.44 -20.78 6.00
CA HIS A 398 -0.20 -21.20 7.38
C HIS A 398 -1.28 -20.73 8.36
N GLU A 399 -2.46 -20.33 7.87
CA GLU A 399 -3.64 -19.95 8.68
C GLU A 399 -3.34 -18.88 9.76
N PRO A 400 -2.90 -17.67 9.36
CA PRO A 400 -2.52 -16.63 10.30
C PRO A 400 -3.73 -16.08 11.09
N PRO A 401 -3.52 -15.64 12.35
CA PRO A 401 -4.61 -15.22 13.22
C PRO A 401 -5.31 -13.93 12.74
N ALA A 402 -6.64 -13.87 12.91
CA ALA A 402 -7.49 -12.77 12.43
C ALA A 402 -7.02 -11.37 12.87
N GLU A 403 -6.59 -11.20 14.13
CA GLU A 403 -6.07 -9.90 14.62
C GLU A 403 -4.87 -9.43 13.79
N ARG A 404 -3.98 -10.35 13.37
CA ARG A 404 -2.80 -10.00 12.57
C ARG A 404 -3.20 -9.56 11.16
N LEU A 405 -4.15 -10.25 10.53
CA LEU A 405 -4.66 -9.87 9.21
C LEU A 405 -5.35 -8.49 9.24
N LEU A 406 -6.15 -8.21 10.28
CA LEU A 406 -6.78 -6.90 10.48
C LEU A 406 -5.75 -5.78 10.67
N GLN A 407 -4.67 -6.02 11.41
CA GLN A 407 -3.57 -5.05 11.57
C GLN A 407 -2.84 -4.76 10.24
N LEU A 408 -2.69 -5.76 9.37
CA LEU A 408 -2.09 -5.59 8.04
C LEU A 408 -3.03 -4.81 7.11
N ALA A 409 -4.30 -5.23 6.99
CA ALA A 409 -5.32 -4.52 6.22
C ALA A 409 -5.45 -3.04 6.65
N ALA A 410 -5.44 -2.77 7.96
CA ALA A 410 -5.46 -1.41 8.49
C ALA A 410 -4.18 -0.61 8.18
N GLY A 411 -3.02 -1.26 8.03
CA GLY A 411 -1.79 -0.62 7.57
C GLY A 411 -1.89 -0.19 6.10
N CYS A 412 -2.53 -0.98 5.24
CA CYS A 412 -2.87 -0.58 3.87
C CYS A 412 -3.79 0.65 3.84
N VAL A 413 -4.90 0.61 4.59
CA VAL A 413 -5.84 1.75 4.74
C VAL A 413 -5.13 3.00 5.29
N PHE A 414 -4.27 2.83 6.30
CA PHE A 414 -3.46 3.92 6.85
C PHE A 414 -2.56 4.54 5.79
N SER A 415 -1.78 3.74 5.05
CA SER A 415 -0.83 4.26 4.07
C SER A 415 -1.51 5.00 2.92
N ALA A 416 -2.66 4.51 2.43
CA ALA A 416 -3.44 5.21 1.41
C ALA A 416 -4.00 6.54 1.95
N SER A 417 -4.64 6.51 3.12
CA SER A 417 -5.21 7.70 3.76
C SER A 417 -4.16 8.74 4.17
N TRP A 418 -2.98 8.28 4.60
CA TRP A 418 -1.83 9.13 4.91
C TRP A 418 -1.29 9.79 3.65
N ALA A 419 -1.14 9.06 2.53
CA ALA A 419 -0.70 9.62 1.27
C ALA A 419 -1.69 10.66 0.72
N ALA A 420 -3.00 10.44 0.85
CA ALA A 420 -4.05 11.37 0.42
C ALA A 420 -3.95 12.71 1.19
N ARG A 421 -3.77 12.67 2.51
CA ARG A 421 -3.63 13.87 3.37
C ARG A 421 -2.39 14.71 3.11
N GLN A 422 -1.42 14.20 2.33
CA GLN A 422 -0.13 14.84 2.07
C GLN A 422 -0.03 15.41 0.65
N GLY A 423 -1.14 15.44 -0.10
CA GLY A 423 -1.26 16.13 -1.38
C GLY A 423 -1.49 17.65 -1.22
N PRO A 424 -1.30 18.46 -2.27
CA PRO A 424 -1.57 19.89 -2.23
C PRO A 424 -3.08 20.16 -2.07
N PRO A 425 -3.49 21.07 -1.17
CA PRO A 425 -4.90 21.39 -0.97
C PRO A 425 -5.51 22.02 -2.23
N GLY A 426 -6.74 21.61 -2.56
CA GLY A 426 -7.49 22.11 -3.72
C GLY A 426 -7.32 21.30 -5.02
N ALA A 427 -6.35 20.39 -5.10
CA ALA A 427 -6.11 19.57 -6.30
C ALA A 427 -6.97 18.29 -6.34
N ALA A 428 -8.30 18.42 -6.29
CA ALA A 428 -9.25 17.29 -6.18
C ALA A 428 -9.18 16.26 -7.34
N GLN A 429 -8.46 16.57 -8.42
CA GLN A 429 -8.29 15.70 -9.60
C GLN A 429 -6.86 15.15 -9.76
N TYR A 430 -5.94 15.41 -8.83
CA TYR A 430 -4.54 14.99 -8.97
C TYR A 430 -4.07 14.08 -7.83
N ARG A 431 -3.99 12.77 -8.09
CA ARG A 431 -3.38 11.83 -7.15
C ARG A 431 -1.86 11.85 -7.28
N SER A 432 -1.18 11.94 -6.14
CA SER A 432 0.28 11.80 -6.11
C SER A 432 0.68 10.35 -6.43
N VAL A 433 1.88 10.15 -6.99
CA VAL A 433 2.44 8.80 -7.22
C VAL A 433 2.50 7.97 -5.92
N GLN A 434 2.69 8.64 -4.78
CA GLN A 434 2.63 8.01 -3.45
C GLN A 434 1.22 7.48 -3.12
N LEU A 435 0.17 8.24 -3.42
CA LEU A 435 -1.22 7.83 -3.22
C LEU A 435 -1.60 6.69 -4.17
N GLU A 436 -1.32 6.85 -5.47
CA GLU A 436 -1.50 5.78 -6.48
C GLU A 436 -0.85 4.47 -6.02
N SER A 437 0.42 4.53 -5.56
CA SER A 437 1.18 3.38 -5.07
C SER A 437 0.57 2.74 -3.82
N ALA A 438 0.11 3.55 -2.85
CA ALA A 438 -0.47 3.07 -1.61
C ALA A 438 -1.85 2.44 -1.82
N VAL A 439 -2.67 3.02 -2.70
CA VAL A 439 -3.98 2.49 -3.08
C VAL A 439 -3.82 1.20 -3.89
N ARG A 440 -2.88 1.17 -4.85
CA ARG A 440 -2.53 -0.04 -5.61
C ARG A 440 -2.10 -1.18 -4.67
N LEU A 441 -1.26 -0.93 -3.67
CA LEU A 441 -0.91 -1.92 -2.65
C LEU A 441 -2.14 -2.43 -1.87
N ALA A 442 -3.06 -1.54 -1.46
CA ALA A 442 -4.26 -1.95 -0.74
C ALA A 442 -5.21 -2.82 -1.59
N LEU A 443 -5.37 -2.48 -2.88
CA LEU A 443 -6.17 -3.24 -3.84
C LEU A 443 -5.55 -4.59 -4.18
N ASP A 444 -4.24 -4.64 -4.43
CA ASP A 444 -3.53 -5.89 -4.72
C ASP A 444 -3.50 -6.81 -3.48
N PHE A 445 -3.41 -6.25 -2.26
CA PHE A 445 -3.56 -6.99 -1.00
C PHE A 445 -4.97 -7.59 -0.87
N ALA A 446 -6.02 -6.81 -1.16
CA ALA A 446 -7.41 -7.30 -1.17
C ALA A 446 -7.60 -8.45 -2.18
N ALA A 447 -6.98 -8.38 -3.36
CA ALA A 447 -7.04 -9.44 -4.38
C ALA A 447 -6.38 -10.75 -3.91
N VAL A 448 -5.22 -10.67 -3.23
CA VAL A 448 -4.57 -11.86 -2.64
C VAL A 448 -5.43 -12.48 -1.53
N LEU A 449 -6.01 -11.67 -0.64
CA LEU A 449 -6.99 -12.16 0.36
C LEU A 449 -8.19 -12.84 -0.32
N ALA A 450 -8.74 -12.23 -1.38
CA ALA A 450 -9.90 -12.74 -2.09
C ALA A 450 -9.62 -14.09 -2.74
N ARG A 451 -8.49 -14.25 -3.46
CA ARG A 451 -8.06 -15.54 -4.05
C ARG A 451 -7.99 -16.65 -3.01
N HIS A 452 -7.35 -16.40 -1.87
CA HIS A 452 -7.20 -17.41 -0.83
C HIS A 452 -8.54 -17.71 -0.13
N CYS A 453 -9.37 -16.69 0.12
CA CYS A 453 -10.70 -16.86 0.67
C CYS A 453 -11.61 -17.71 -0.23
N ARG A 454 -11.54 -17.52 -1.56
CA ARG A 454 -12.26 -18.37 -2.53
C ARG A 454 -11.83 -19.83 -2.47
N HIS A 455 -10.54 -20.09 -2.33
CA HIS A 455 -10.02 -21.47 -2.21
C HIS A 455 -10.61 -22.19 -0.99
N LEU A 456 -10.53 -21.56 0.18
CA LEU A 456 -11.06 -22.09 1.44
C LEU A 456 -12.58 -22.22 1.42
N LEU A 457 -13.30 -21.24 0.86
CA LEU A 457 -14.76 -21.30 0.72
C LEU A 457 -15.19 -22.44 -0.22
N ALA A 458 -14.47 -22.64 -1.34
CA ALA A 458 -14.73 -23.73 -2.27
C ALA A 458 -14.42 -25.12 -1.66
N GLU A 459 -13.37 -25.22 -0.84
CA GLU A 459 -13.05 -26.43 -0.07
C GLU A 459 -14.14 -26.74 0.97
N HIS A 460 -14.53 -25.76 1.78
CA HIS A 460 -15.63 -25.87 2.74
C HIS A 460 -16.94 -26.33 2.07
N VAL A 461 -17.28 -25.77 0.90
CA VAL A 461 -18.44 -26.20 0.10
C VAL A 461 -18.31 -27.64 -0.40
N LYS A 462 -17.14 -28.06 -0.90
CA LYS A 462 -16.89 -29.45 -1.35
C LYS A 462 -17.09 -30.47 -0.22
N HIS A 463 -16.74 -30.11 1.00
CA HIS A 463 -16.96 -30.94 2.19
C HIS A 463 -18.38 -30.82 2.78
N GLY A 464 -19.31 -30.17 2.08
CA GLY A 464 -20.71 -30.04 2.50
C GLY A 464 -20.96 -28.97 3.56
N GLY A 465 -19.94 -28.16 3.88
CA GLY A 465 -19.98 -27.13 4.92
C GLY A 465 -21.09 -26.10 4.73
N CYS A 466 -21.60 -25.59 5.85
CA CYS A 466 -22.58 -24.50 5.95
C CYS A 466 -22.05 -23.44 6.94
N LEU A 467 -22.90 -22.63 7.57
CA LEU A 467 -22.44 -21.73 8.64
C LEU A 467 -22.30 -22.51 9.98
N PRO A 468 -21.38 -22.13 10.89
CA PRO A 468 -20.43 -21.02 10.77
C PRO A 468 -19.25 -21.40 9.86
N LEU A 469 -18.54 -20.39 9.36
CA LEU A 469 -17.37 -20.59 8.49
C LEU A 469 -16.15 -21.09 9.29
N PRO A 470 -15.18 -21.75 8.64
CA PRO A 470 -13.88 -22.03 9.24
C PRO A 470 -13.16 -20.75 9.69
N GLU A 471 -12.41 -20.81 10.78
CA GLU A 471 -11.67 -19.64 11.31
C GLU A 471 -10.76 -18.97 10.29
N PRO A 472 -9.98 -19.69 9.43
CA PRO A 472 -9.17 -19.05 8.39
C PRO A 472 -10.02 -18.27 7.36
N THR A 473 -11.20 -18.78 7.01
CA THR A 473 -12.13 -18.08 6.09
C THR A 473 -12.71 -16.82 6.75
N ARG A 474 -13.10 -16.92 8.02
CA ARG A 474 -13.57 -15.77 8.81
C ARG A 474 -12.52 -14.68 8.93
N ALA A 475 -11.28 -15.05 9.26
CA ALA A 475 -10.14 -14.13 9.41
C ALA A 475 -9.86 -13.31 8.14
N LEU A 476 -9.94 -13.96 6.97
CA LEU A 476 -9.83 -13.29 5.67
C LEU A 476 -11.01 -12.36 5.40
N LEU A 477 -12.26 -12.82 5.61
CA LEU A 477 -13.45 -12.02 5.38
C LEU A 477 -13.51 -10.78 6.29
N SER A 478 -13.17 -10.89 7.58
CA SER A 478 -13.06 -9.73 8.48
C SER A 478 -12.08 -8.67 7.96
N SER A 479 -10.95 -9.13 7.43
CA SER A 479 -9.85 -8.25 6.98
C SER A 479 -10.11 -7.67 5.59
N LEU A 480 -10.75 -8.44 4.71
CA LEU A 480 -11.23 -7.97 3.42
C LEU A 480 -12.35 -6.94 3.60
N LYS A 481 -13.34 -7.23 4.46
CA LYS A 481 -14.43 -6.30 4.78
C LYS A 481 -13.87 -4.94 5.20
N LEU A 482 -12.87 -4.88 6.08
CA LEU A 482 -12.22 -3.61 6.47
C LEU A 482 -11.68 -2.80 5.27
N LEU A 483 -11.20 -3.47 4.21
CA LEU A 483 -10.73 -2.82 2.98
C LEU A 483 -11.88 -2.35 2.10
N LEU A 484 -12.94 -3.18 1.93
CA LEU A 484 -14.15 -2.79 1.17
C LEU A 484 -14.85 -1.61 1.83
N ASP A 485 -15.03 -1.67 3.15
CA ASP A 485 -15.57 -0.62 4.00
C ASP A 485 -14.82 0.72 3.83
N TRP A 486 -13.48 0.67 3.71
CA TRP A 486 -12.66 1.85 3.44
C TRP A 486 -12.89 2.40 2.02
N MET A 487 -13.04 1.51 1.04
CA MET A 487 -13.33 1.88 -0.34
C MET A 487 -14.72 2.55 -0.47
N GLU A 488 -15.72 2.12 0.29
CA GLU A 488 -17.03 2.80 0.38
C GLU A 488 -16.91 4.21 0.98
N VAL A 489 -16.12 4.36 2.05
CA VAL A 489 -15.98 5.63 2.80
C VAL A 489 -15.10 6.65 2.05
N SER A 490 -14.14 6.19 1.24
CA SER A 490 -13.14 7.03 0.56
C SER A 490 -13.08 6.83 -0.96
N PRO A 491 -14.18 6.99 -1.73
CA PRO A 491 -14.19 6.77 -3.18
C PRO A 491 -13.17 7.62 -3.93
N GLU A 492 -12.99 8.88 -3.53
CA GLU A 492 -12.02 9.82 -4.12
C GLU A 492 -10.57 9.30 -4.10
N ALA A 493 -10.23 8.46 -3.11
CA ALA A 493 -8.89 7.92 -2.96
C ALA A 493 -8.54 6.87 -4.02
N TRP A 494 -9.52 6.14 -4.56
CA TRP A 494 -9.28 4.97 -5.43
C TRP A 494 -10.12 4.89 -6.71
N ASN A 495 -11.23 5.63 -6.86
CA ASN A 495 -12.05 5.69 -8.08
C ASN A 495 -11.79 7.01 -8.85
N PRO A 496 -11.34 7.03 -10.12
CA PRO A 496 -11.07 5.89 -11.00
C PRO A 496 -9.91 5.02 -10.49
N PRO A 497 -9.91 3.69 -10.75
CA PRO A 497 -8.85 2.78 -10.30
C PRO A 497 -7.43 3.27 -10.61
N PRO A 498 -6.45 3.06 -9.70
CA PRO A 498 -5.07 3.45 -9.96
C PRO A 498 -4.49 2.66 -11.15
N LEU A 499 -3.41 3.17 -11.74
CA LEU A 499 -2.76 2.52 -12.88
C LEU A 499 -2.47 1.03 -12.62
N GLN A 500 -2.61 0.21 -13.68
CA GLN A 500 -2.30 -1.23 -13.60
C GLN A 500 -0.83 -1.43 -13.25
N ARG A 501 -0.57 -2.46 -12.45
CA ARG A 501 0.78 -2.92 -12.09
C ARG A 501 1.51 -3.43 -13.34
N ASP A 502 2.85 -3.37 -13.32
CA ASP A 502 3.67 -3.94 -14.39
C ASP A 502 3.30 -5.44 -14.60
N PRO A 503 2.84 -5.84 -15.80
CA PRO A 503 2.46 -7.23 -16.12
C PRO A 503 3.59 -8.26 -15.95
N HIS A 504 4.84 -7.80 -15.84
CA HIS A 504 6.02 -8.65 -15.61
C HIS A 504 6.27 -8.98 -14.14
N LEU A 505 5.50 -8.43 -13.19
CA LEU A 505 5.71 -8.63 -11.75
C LEU A 505 4.73 -9.66 -11.14
N GLN A 506 5.26 -10.64 -10.41
CA GLN A 506 4.47 -11.71 -9.76
C GLN A 506 4.00 -11.37 -8.33
N PRO A 507 2.80 -11.79 -7.89
CA PRO A 507 1.83 -12.58 -8.64
C PRO A 507 1.06 -11.70 -9.63
N GLN A 508 0.66 -12.27 -10.78
CA GLN A 508 -0.26 -11.62 -11.70
C GLN A 508 -1.66 -11.52 -11.06
N LEU A 509 -2.11 -10.30 -10.77
CA LEU A 509 -3.38 -10.00 -10.09
C LEU A 509 -4.30 -9.20 -11.02
N ASP A 510 -5.57 -9.58 -11.11
CA ASP A 510 -6.63 -8.71 -11.61
C ASP A 510 -7.63 -8.51 -10.48
N VAL A 511 -7.42 -7.41 -9.76
CA VAL A 511 -8.19 -7.05 -8.55
C VAL A 511 -9.70 -7.16 -8.77
N TRP A 512 -10.21 -6.70 -9.91
CA TRP A 512 -11.65 -6.63 -10.12
C TRP A 512 -12.25 -7.98 -10.48
N GLU A 513 -11.54 -8.81 -11.26
CA GLU A 513 -11.97 -10.17 -11.58
C GLU A 513 -11.83 -11.11 -10.35
N ASP A 514 -10.77 -10.95 -9.57
CA ASP A 514 -10.52 -11.69 -8.33
C ASP A 514 -11.59 -11.39 -7.26
N LEU A 515 -11.98 -10.12 -7.12
CA LEU A 515 -13.09 -9.69 -6.25
C LEU A 515 -14.46 -10.12 -6.80
N ALA A 516 -14.76 -9.91 -8.09
CA ALA A 516 -16.04 -10.30 -8.70
C ALA A 516 -16.32 -11.81 -8.56
N SER A 517 -15.26 -12.61 -8.73
CA SER A 517 -15.36 -14.05 -8.54
C SER A 517 -15.60 -14.43 -7.07
N LEU A 518 -14.98 -13.73 -6.10
CA LEU A 518 -15.27 -13.95 -4.68
C LEU A 518 -16.72 -13.56 -4.35
N PHE A 519 -17.18 -12.40 -4.82
CA PHE A 519 -18.55 -11.92 -4.56
C PHE A 519 -19.59 -12.89 -5.14
N THR A 520 -19.31 -13.47 -6.31
CA THR A 520 -20.07 -14.58 -6.90
C THR A 520 -20.09 -15.81 -5.99
N ASP A 521 -18.93 -16.26 -5.51
CA ASP A 521 -18.81 -17.45 -4.65
C ASP A 521 -19.51 -17.23 -3.29
N CYS A 522 -19.38 -16.05 -2.68
CA CYS A 522 -20.08 -15.63 -1.46
C CYS A 522 -21.59 -15.54 -1.64
N ALA A 523 -22.07 -14.96 -2.74
CA ALA A 523 -23.50 -14.86 -3.04
C ALA A 523 -24.11 -16.25 -3.30
N ARG A 524 -23.41 -17.12 -4.05
CA ARG A 524 -23.80 -18.51 -4.26
C ARG A 524 -23.87 -19.29 -2.95
N PHE A 525 -22.88 -19.14 -2.06
CA PHE A 525 -22.88 -19.77 -0.74
C PHE A 525 -24.08 -19.33 0.11
N SER A 526 -24.30 -18.01 0.22
CA SER A 526 -25.38 -17.42 1.02
C SER A 526 -26.78 -17.77 0.50
N ASN A 527 -26.91 -18.03 -0.80
CA ASN A 527 -28.16 -18.42 -1.43
C ASN A 527 -28.51 -19.92 -1.30
N ARG A 528 -27.60 -20.74 -0.76
CA ARG A 528 -27.86 -22.17 -0.53
C ARG A 528 -29.03 -22.38 0.43
N PRO A 529 -29.92 -23.37 0.17
CA PRO A 529 -31.11 -23.57 0.99
C PRO A 529 -30.77 -24.06 2.41
N GLU A 530 -29.61 -24.71 2.63
CA GLU A 530 -29.14 -25.06 3.97
C GLU A 530 -28.78 -23.81 4.77
N VAL A 531 -27.98 -22.91 4.18
CA VAL A 531 -27.52 -21.65 4.80
C VAL A 531 -28.69 -20.74 5.11
N ARG A 532 -29.59 -20.52 4.14
CA ARG A 532 -30.81 -19.74 4.36
C ARG A 532 -31.69 -20.31 5.46
N ARG A 533 -31.77 -21.64 5.60
CA ARG A 533 -32.54 -22.29 6.69
C ARG A 533 -31.95 -22.00 8.08
N GLN A 534 -30.62 -21.90 8.20
CA GLN A 534 -29.96 -21.51 9.46
C GLN A 534 -30.27 -20.06 9.86
N LEU A 535 -30.68 -19.20 8.92
CA LEU A 535 -30.88 -17.77 9.11
C LEU A 535 -32.35 -17.32 9.18
N LEU A 536 -33.32 -18.22 9.05
CA LEU A 536 -34.77 -17.89 9.04
C LEU A 536 -35.25 -17.13 10.29
N ASP A 537 -34.63 -17.39 11.44
CA ASP A 537 -34.98 -16.84 12.76
C ASP A 537 -34.49 -15.40 12.99
N PHE A 538 -33.81 -14.78 12.04
CA PHE A 538 -33.16 -13.48 12.21
C PHE A 538 -33.81 -12.37 11.35
N GLU A 539 -33.64 -11.13 11.79
CA GLU A 539 -34.08 -9.88 11.18
C GLU A 539 -32.91 -8.90 11.13
N GLU A 540 -32.66 -8.30 9.97
CA GLU A 540 -31.73 -7.17 9.86
C GLU A 540 -32.36 -5.93 10.54
N SER A 541 -31.60 -5.20 11.36
CA SER A 541 -32.12 -3.97 11.97
C SER A 541 -31.07 -2.87 12.04
N LYS A 542 -31.11 -1.95 11.06
CA LYS A 542 -30.29 -0.73 11.03
C LYS A 542 -30.59 0.26 12.18
N LYS A 543 -31.46 -0.11 13.14
CA LYS A 543 -31.75 0.66 14.35
C LYS A 543 -30.97 0.09 15.53
N PRO A 544 -30.31 0.93 16.34
CA PRO A 544 -29.56 0.46 17.49
C PRO A 544 -30.48 -0.11 18.60
N PRO A 545 -29.91 -0.82 19.59
CA PRO A 545 -30.65 -1.40 20.72
C PRO A 545 -31.32 -0.33 21.59
N ILE A 546 -32.56 0.04 21.25
CA ILE A 546 -33.56 0.55 22.19
C ILE A 546 -34.66 -0.52 22.28
N SER A 547 -34.25 -1.68 22.76
CA SER A 547 -35.16 -2.73 23.21
C SER A 547 -35.81 -2.28 24.52
N PRO A 548 -37.14 -2.33 24.69
CA PRO A 548 -37.73 -2.15 26.01
C PRO A 548 -37.20 -3.22 26.96
N PRO A 549 -37.06 -2.93 28.27
CA PRO A 549 -36.60 -3.91 29.25
C PRO A 549 -37.49 -5.16 29.20
N GLY A 550 -36.88 -6.32 28.95
CA GLY A 550 -37.56 -7.61 28.74
C GLY A 550 -37.56 -8.16 27.31
N SER A 551 -37.06 -7.43 26.31
CA SER A 551 -36.94 -7.92 24.92
C SER A 551 -35.65 -8.72 24.69
N CYS A 552 -35.73 -10.04 24.54
CA CYS A 552 -34.61 -10.96 24.23
C CYS A 552 -34.11 -10.85 22.78
N ARG A 553 -33.59 -9.68 22.39
CA ARG A 553 -32.97 -9.45 21.08
C ARG A 553 -31.46 -9.61 21.17
N LEU A 554 -30.92 -10.56 20.41
CA LEU A 554 -29.49 -10.67 20.16
C LEU A 554 -29.04 -9.46 19.33
N HIS A 555 -27.93 -8.81 19.69
CA HIS A 555 -27.29 -7.78 18.87
C HIS A 555 -25.85 -8.18 18.60
N VAL A 556 -25.52 -8.41 17.33
CA VAL A 556 -24.16 -8.75 16.90
C VAL A 556 -23.41 -7.51 16.44
N ILE A 557 -22.13 -7.44 16.80
CA ILE A 557 -21.16 -6.39 16.47
C ILE A 557 -19.89 -7.10 16.01
N LEU A 558 -19.39 -6.77 14.82
CA LEU A 558 -18.23 -7.45 14.27
C LEU A 558 -16.92 -6.96 14.90
N GLN A 559 -15.98 -7.89 15.12
CA GLN A 559 -14.65 -7.57 15.65
C GLN A 559 -13.92 -6.52 14.81
N GLU A 560 -14.04 -6.58 13.49
CA GLU A 560 -13.47 -5.61 12.55
C GLU A 560 -14.09 -4.20 12.68
N ASP A 561 -15.36 -4.07 13.07
CA ASP A 561 -16.01 -2.77 13.32
C ASP A 561 -15.57 -2.17 14.66
N VAL A 562 -15.43 -3.00 15.71
CA VAL A 562 -14.80 -2.61 16.99
C VAL A 562 -13.37 -2.14 16.73
N PHE A 563 -12.62 -2.89 15.94
CA PHE A 563 -11.25 -2.60 15.56
C PHE A 563 -11.14 -1.28 14.80
N ALA A 564 -12.04 -1.02 13.84
CA ALA A 564 -12.09 0.23 13.08
C ALA A 564 -12.54 1.46 13.90
N ASN A 565 -13.10 1.27 15.10
CA ASN A 565 -13.56 2.40 15.90
C ASN A 565 -12.38 3.32 16.32
N GLY A 566 -12.62 4.63 16.25
CA GLY A 566 -11.61 5.66 16.45
C GLY A 566 -10.55 5.79 15.35
N PHE A 567 -10.54 4.90 14.36
CA PHE A 567 -9.66 5.00 13.19
C PHE A 567 -10.25 5.99 12.18
N THR A 568 -9.67 7.18 12.10
CA THR A 568 -10.16 8.33 11.32
C THR A 568 -10.47 8.01 9.84
N PRO A 569 -9.73 7.16 9.11
CA PRO A 569 -10.12 6.70 7.76
C PRO A 569 -11.51 6.04 7.65
N MET A 570 -12.06 5.57 8.77
CA MET A 570 -13.32 4.82 8.86
C MET A 570 -14.39 5.59 9.66
N LEU A 571 -14.12 6.84 10.07
CA LEU A 571 -14.88 7.57 11.10
C LEU A 571 -16.38 7.74 10.79
N ASN A 572 -16.75 7.75 9.51
CA ASN A 572 -18.12 7.93 9.05
C ASN A 572 -18.94 6.63 9.00
N ARG A 573 -18.33 5.46 9.26
CA ARG A 573 -19.02 4.17 9.18
C ARG A 573 -19.63 3.80 10.53
N THR A 574 -20.96 3.75 10.58
CA THR A 574 -21.69 3.28 11.77
C THR A 574 -21.72 1.76 11.82
N PRO A 575 -21.41 1.11 12.97
CA PRO A 575 -21.58 -0.32 13.14
C PRO A 575 -23.02 -0.76 12.83
N ILE A 576 -23.18 -1.86 12.10
CA ILE A 576 -24.49 -2.43 11.75
C ILE A 576 -24.92 -3.39 12.86
N PHE A 577 -26.18 -3.34 13.26
CA PHE A 577 -26.76 -4.24 14.26
C PHE A 577 -27.68 -5.26 13.57
N TYR A 578 -27.59 -6.51 14.00
CA TYR A 578 -28.45 -7.61 13.55
C TYR A 578 -29.27 -8.13 14.73
N VAL A 579 -30.52 -8.56 14.48
CA VAL A 579 -31.51 -8.85 15.54
C VAL A 579 -32.12 -10.25 15.37
N ALA A 580 -32.07 -11.09 16.42
CA ALA A 580 -32.83 -12.35 16.43
C ALA A 580 -34.33 -12.10 16.70
N LYS A 581 -35.23 -12.79 15.99
CA LYS A 581 -36.69 -12.58 16.09
C LYS A 581 -37.27 -13.07 17.42
N GLN A 582 -36.83 -14.23 17.91
CA GLN A 582 -37.31 -14.83 19.16
C GLN A 582 -36.22 -15.65 19.86
N ALA A 583 -36.25 -15.65 21.21
CA ALA A 583 -35.60 -16.68 22.02
C ALA A 583 -36.57 -17.88 22.15
N PRO A 584 -36.13 -19.14 21.91
CA PRO A 584 -37.00 -20.30 22.11
C PRO A 584 -37.44 -20.42 23.57
N ALA A 585 -38.75 -20.50 23.82
CA ALA A 585 -39.30 -20.62 25.18
C ALA A 585 -38.77 -21.87 25.93
N GLU A 586 -38.44 -22.92 25.17
CA GLU A 586 -37.92 -24.20 25.67
C GLU A 586 -36.47 -24.13 26.19
N LEU A 587 -35.69 -23.09 25.86
CA LEU A 587 -34.34 -22.88 26.41
C LEU A 587 -34.30 -22.01 27.68
N SER A 588 -35.43 -21.52 28.19
CA SER A 588 -35.48 -20.87 29.52
C SER A 588 -35.11 -21.81 30.68
N ALA A 589 -35.10 -23.13 30.44
CA ALA A 589 -34.60 -24.16 31.34
C ALA A 589 -33.12 -24.54 31.11
N VAL A 590 -32.44 -23.93 30.12
CA VAL A 590 -31.02 -24.16 29.80
C VAL A 590 -30.27 -22.83 29.90
N THR A 591 -30.24 -22.27 31.10
CA THR A 591 -29.41 -21.10 31.46
C THR A 591 -27.90 -21.40 31.43
N ASP A 592 -27.53 -22.68 31.31
CA ASP A 592 -26.19 -23.19 31.61
C ASP A 592 -25.38 -23.61 30.37
N ALA A 593 -25.82 -23.21 29.16
CA ALA A 593 -25.12 -23.51 27.90
C ALA A 593 -24.63 -22.26 27.13
N PRO A 594 -23.60 -21.53 27.62
CA PRO A 594 -22.99 -20.39 26.92
C PRO A 594 -22.55 -20.71 25.47
N GLU A 595 -22.12 -21.95 25.23
CA GLU A 595 -21.63 -22.41 23.94
C GLU A 595 -22.68 -22.31 22.84
N ALA A 596 -23.94 -22.67 23.11
CA ALA A 596 -25.03 -22.63 22.14
C ALA A 596 -25.33 -21.21 21.65
N TRP A 597 -25.18 -20.22 22.54
CA TRP A 597 -25.37 -18.81 22.21
C TRP A 597 -24.21 -18.29 21.34
N SER A 598 -22.97 -18.64 21.70
CA SER A 598 -21.77 -18.29 20.91
C SER A 598 -21.78 -18.83 19.48
N VAL A 599 -22.46 -19.96 19.24
CA VAL A 599 -22.66 -20.49 17.87
C VAL A 599 -23.61 -19.61 17.08
N ARG A 600 -24.78 -19.22 17.63
CA ARG A 600 -25.73 -18.35 16.92
C ARG A 600 -25.16 -16.95 16.63
N GLU A 601 -24.32 -16.43 17.52
CA GLU A 601 -23.57 -15.20 17.27
C GLU A 601 -22.63 -15.34 16.06
N ARG A 602 -21.78 -16.38 16.04
CA ARG A 602 -20.87 -16.67 14.90
C ARG A 602 -21.61 -16.91 13.57
N LEU A 603 -22.75 -17.62 13.59
CA LEU A 603 -23.59 -17.82 12.39
C LEU A 603 -23.99 -16.47 11.78
N LEU A 604 -24.43 -15.54 12.64
CA LEU A 604 -24.92 -14.24 12.21
C LEU A 604 -23.75 -13.36 11.74
N GLU A 605 -22.65 -13.27 12.50
CA GLU A 605 -21.46 -12.52 12.09
C GLU A 605 -20.94 -12.93 10.70
N ASP A 606 -20.85 -14.23 10.44
CA ASP A 606 -20.36 -14.75 9.17
C ASP A 606 -21.34 -14.43 8.03
N SER A 607 -22.65 -14.43 8.28
CA SER A 607 -23.64 -13.90 7.33
C SER A 607 -23.41 -12.42 7.03
N VAL A 608 -23.19 -11.58 8.06
CA VAL A 608 -22.91 -10.14 7.86
C VAL A 608 -21.72 -9.93 6.92
N ARG A 609 -20.65 -10.71 7.11
CA ARG A 609 -19.43 -10.61 6.30
C ARG A 609 -19.67 -11.01 4.83
N LEU A 610 -20.49 -12.03 4.60
CA LEU A 610 -20.90 -12.44 3.26
C LEU A 610 -21.84 -11.40 2.61
N ASP A 611 -22.79 -10.86 3.36
CA ASP A 611 -23.71 -9.81 2.91
C ASP A 611 -22.96 -8.50 2.58
N ALA A 612 -21.93 -8.15 3.37
CA ALA A 612 -21.07 -7.00 3.09
C ALA A 612 -20.32 -7.13 1.74
N CYS A 613 -19.92 -8.34 1.36
CA CYS A 613 -19.35 -8.60 0.03
C CYS A 613 -20.39 -8.35 -1.08
N ALA A 614 -21.64 -8.76 -0.88
CA ALA A 614 -22.72 -8.54 -1.85
C ALA A 614 -23.09 -7.05 -1.98
N VAL A 615 -23.25 -6.33 -0.86
CA VAL A 615 -23.52 -4.89 -0.84
C VAL A 615 -22.41 -4.11 -1.54
N PHE A 616 -21.15 -4.48 -1.32
CA PHE A 616 -20.02 -3.83 -2.00
C PHE A 616 -19.98 -4.16 -3.50
N ALA A 617 -20.35 -5.38 -3.91
CA ALA A 617 -20.46 -5.74 -5.32
C ALA A 617 -21.55 -4.92 -6.04
N ASP A 618 -22.72 -4.77 -5.41
CA ASP A 618 -23.80 -3.91 -5.92
C ASP A 618 -23.36 -2.45 -6.02
N TYR A 619 -22.60 -1.95 -5.03
CA TYR A 619 -21.99 -0.62 -5.08
C TYR A 619 -21.04 -0.46 -6.28
N LEU A 620 -20.17 -1.44 -6.56
CA LEU A 620 -19.28 -1.42 -7.74
C LEU A 620 -20.03 -1.51 -9.08
N CYS A 621 -21.19 -2.19 -9.11
CA CYS A 621 -22.10 -2.20 -10.25
C CYS A 621 -22.85 -0.86 -10.44
N GLY A 622 -23.06 -0.10 -9.35
CA GLY A 622 -23.73 1.21 -9.36
C GLY A 622 -22.81 2.41 -9.65
N LEU A 623 -21.51 2.20 -9.86
CA LEU A 623 -20.57 3.27 -10.22
C LEU A 623 -20.78 3.78 -11.64
N GLU A 624 -20.34 5.01 -11.90
CA GLU A 624 -20.30 5.60 -13.24
C GLU A 624 -18.85 6.01 -13.60
N PRO A 625 -18.16 5.30 -14.51
CA PRO A 625 -18.57 4.04 -15.16
C PRO A 625 -18.57 2.84 -14.20
N PRO A 626 -19.41 1.81 -14.46
CA PRO A 626 -19.48 0.62 -13.60
C PRO A 626 -18.22 -0.23 -13.75
N LEU A 627 -17.66 -0.70 -12.63
CA LEU A 627 -16.46 -1.55 -12.64
C LEU A 627 -16.82 -3.04 -12.74
N LEU A 628 -17.97 -3.43 -12.18
CA LEU A 628 -18.52 -4.78 -12.26
C LEU A 628 -19.86 -4.80 -12.99
N GLY A 629 -20.15 -5.89 -13.68
CA GLY A 629 -21.45 -6.21 -14.26
C GLY A 629 -22.13 -7.31 -13.46
N TYR A 630 -23.44 -7.21 -13.32
CA TYR A 630 -24.27 -8.23 -12.69
C TYR A 630 -25.02 -9.05 -13.74
N SER A 631 -25.07 -10.36 -13.56
CA SER A 631 -25.90 -11.30 -14.32
C SER A 631 -26.62 -12.25 -13.36
N MET A 632 -27.82 -12.68 -13.75
CA MET A 632 -28.61 -13.68 -13.01
C MET A 632 -28.63 -14.97 -13.83
N GLU A 633 -27.79 -15.93 -13.44
CA GLU A 633 -27.68 -17.22 -14.11
C GLU A 633 -28.47 -18.32 -13.37
N ALA A 634 -28.63 -19.49 -13.98
CA ALA A 634 -29.36 -20.62 -13.40
C ALA A 634 -28.79 -21.16 -12.06
N GLY A 635 -27.61 -20.68 -11.64
CA GLY A 635 -26.99 -20.95 -10.34
C GLY A 635 -26.98 -19.78 -9.35
N GLY A 636 -27.64 -18.65 -9.66
CA GLY A 636 -27.73 -17.47 -8.80
C GLY A 636 -27.03 -16.22 -9.36
N ALA A 637 -26.73 -15.27 -8.48
CA ALA A 637 -25.99 -14.05 -8.81
C ALA A 637 -24.59 -14.36 -9.35
N TYR A 638 -24.20 -13.64 -10.40
CA TYR A 638 -22.88 -13.70 -11.02
C TYR A 638 -22.37 -12.28 -11.27
N PHE A 639 -21.15 -12.00 -10.83
CA PHE A 639 -20.45 -10.73 -11.06
C PHE A 639 -19.25 -10.96 -11.97
N SER A 640 -19.01 -10.04 -12.91
CA SER A 640 -17.85 -10.07 -13.80
C SER A 640 -17.28 -8.67 -14.03
N GLN A 641 -15.98 -8.57 -14.36
CA GLN A 641 -15.36 -7.29 -14.69
C GLN A 641 -16.00 -6.63 -15.94
N GLN A 642 -16.35 -5.35 -15.86
CA GLN A 642 -16.81 -4.57 -17.02
C GLN A 642 -15.61 -4.05 -17.82
N LEU A 643 -15.28 -4.74 -18.92
CA LEU A 643 -14.37 -4.24 -19.95
C LEU A 643 -15.08 -3.20 -20.84
N ASP A 644 -15.18 -1.97 -20.35
CA ASP A 644 -15.42 -0.71 -21.10
C ASP A 644 -16.37 -0.82 -22.32
N LYS A 645 -17.54 -1.47 -22.16
CA LYS A 645 -18.50 -1.71 -23.26
C LYS A 645 -19.03 -0.42 -23.88
N LEU A 646 -19.10 0.65 -23.08
CA LEU A 646 -19.45 2.01 -23.49
C LEU A 646 -18.52 2.59 -24.57
N ALA A 647 -17.31 2.04 -24.77
CA ALA A 647 -16.41 2.44 -25.84
C ALA A 647 -16.70 1.73 -27.18
N SER A 648 -17.40 0.59 -27.18
CA SER A 648 -17.87 -0.09 -28.41
C SER A 648 -19.22 0.44 -28.85
N GLU A 649 -20.18 0.57 -27.92
CA GLU A 649 -21.55 1.01 -28.24
C GLU A 649 -21.57 2.43 -28.84
N ARG A 650 -20.72 3.34 -28.36
CA ARG A 650 -20.54 4.69 -28.93
C ARG A 650 -19.87 4.73 -30.31
N MET A 651 -19.32 3.61 -30.81
CA MET A 651 -18.79 3.53 -32.18
C MET A 651 -19.82 3.00 -33.19
N GLU A 652 -20.90 2.36 -32.74
CA GLU A 652 -21.97 1.88 -33.64
C GLU A 652 -22.94 3.02 -34.00
N ASP A 653 -23.27 3.91 -33.06
CA ASP A 653 -24.04 5.14 -33.35
C ASP A 653 -23.35 6.09 -34.33
N CYS A 654 -22.01 6.02 -34.45
CA CYS A 654 -21.23 6.80 -35.41
C CYS A 654 -21.25 6.23 -36.85
N GLN A 655 -21.94 5.12 -37.13
CA GLN A 655 -22.02 4.52 -38.47
C GLN A 655 -23.32 4.82 -39.22
N GLN A 656 -24.21 5.67 -38.70
CA GLN A 656 -25.30 6.23 -39.50
C GLN A 656 -24.79 7.39 -40.37
N PRO A 657 -25.01 7.37 -41.70
CA PRO A 657 -24.58 8.46 -42.58
C PRO A 657 -25.45 9.69 -42.36
N GLN A 658 -24.99 10.64 -41.55
CA GLN A 658 -25.65 11.94 -41.42
C GLN A 658 -25.58 12.73 -42.74
N PRO A 659 -26.67 13.42 -43.14
CA PRO A 659 -26.71 14.19 -44.37
C PRO A 659 -25.74 15.37 -44.33
N GLN A 660 -25.07 15.64 -45.45
CA GLN A 660 -24.13 16.75 -45.57
C GLN A 660 -24.87 18.10 -45.37
N PRO A 661 -24.39 19.00 -44.49
CA PRO A 661 -24.91 20.36 -44.43
C PRO A 661 -24.47 21.14 -45.68
N PRO A 662 -25.33 22.01 -46.25
CA PRO A 662 -25.01 22.77 -47.45
C PRO A 662 -23.92 23.81 -47.17
N SER A 663 -22.97 23.92 -48.09
CA SER A 663 -22.00 25.01 -48.14
C SER A 663 -22.70 26.33 -48.48
N LEU A 664 -22.60 27.34 -47.61
CA LEU A 664 -22.98 28.71 -47.95
C LEU A 664 -21.92 29.71 -47.48
N GLU A 665 -21.71 30.70 -48.35
CA GLU A 665 -20.66 31.72 -48.27
C GLU A 665 -21.13 32.94 -47.45
N PHE A 666 -20.19 33.85 -47.20
CA PHE A 666 -20.45 35.14 -46.52
C PHE A 666 -21.47 36.01 -47.27
N ALA A 667 -22.38 36.65 -46.53
CA ALA A 667 -23.05 37.88 -46.93
C ALA A 667 -23.38 38.73 -45.68
N GLU A 668 -23.22 40.05 -45.80
CA GLU A 668 -23.39 41.03 -44.72
C GLU A 668 -24.82 41.57 -44.59
N ALA A 669 -25.02 42.37 -43.54
CA ALA A 669 -26.05 43.41 -43.34
C ALA A 669 -27.46 43.00 -42.83
N GLY A 670 -27.94 43.76 -41.84
CA GLY A 670 -29.31 43.66 -41.30
C GLY A 670 -29.47 44.14 -39.85
N ILE A 671 -29.21 45.43 -39.56
CA ILE A 671 -29.59 46.04 -38.28
C ILE A 671 -31.10 46.31 -38.29
N GLN A 672 -31.83 45.83 -37.28
CA GLN A 672 -33.12 46.40 -36.85
C GLN A 672 -33.30 46.33 -35.32
N ASP A 673 -33.27 47.52 -34.73
CA ASP A 673 -33.92 48.02 -33.51
C ASP A 673 -35.35 47.43 -33.33
N GLU A 674 -36.02 47.29 -32.17
CA GLU A 674 -35.88 47.53 -30.71
C GLU A 674 -37.24 47.04 -30.07
N PRO A 675 -37.63 47.16 -28.77
CA PRO A 675 -36.94 47.64 -27.55
C PRO A 675 -37.11 46.78 -26.25
N ASP A 676 -36.38 47.21 -25.21
CA ASP A 676 -36.68 47.21 -23.75
C ASP A 676 -37.20 45.96 -23.00
N GLU A 677 -36.39 45.49 -22.03
CA GLU A 677 -36.68 45.82 -20.62
C GLU A 677 -35.38 45.92 -19.79
N SER A 678 -35.33 46.84 -18.83
CA SER A 678 -34.08 47.41 -18.31
C SER A 678 -33.47 46.69 -17.09
N GLY A 679 -32.13 46.52 -17.12
CA GLY A 679 -31.32 46.13 -15.97
C GLY A 679 -29.89 46.64 -16.12
N ALA A 680 -29.51 47.69 -15.39
CA ALA A 680 -28.22 48.37 -15.57
C ALA A 680 -27.04 47.52 -15.05
N ALA A 681 -26.17 47.08 -15.96
CA ALA A 681 -24.85 46.52 -15.65
C ALA A 681 -23.74 47.45 -16.20
N SER A 682 -22.62 47.53 -15.49
CA SER A 682 -21.50 48.42 -15.83
C SER A 682 -20.58 47.84 -16.91
N ALA A 683 -19.96 48.72 -17.71
CA ALA A 683 -19.11 48.36 -18.86
C ALA A 683 -17.90 47.43 -18.54
N ASP A 684 -17.51 47.27 -17.28
CA ASP A 684 -16.47 46.32 -16.87
C ASP A 684 -16.93 44.84 -16.97
N ASP A 685 -18.23 44.56 -16.88
CA ASP A 685 -18.76 43.18 -16.94
C ASP A 685 -18.73 42.59 -18.35
N GLU A 686 -18.93 43.39 -19.41
CA GLU A 686 -18.87 42.89 -20.80
C GLU A 686 -17.45 42.50 -21.20
N LEU A 687 -16.45 43.26 -20.77
CA LEU A 687 -15.05 42.94 -21.02
C LEU A 687 -14.62 41.67 -20.26
N ALA A 688 -15.09 41.50 -19.02
CA ALA A 688 -14.88 40.30 -18.22
C ALA A 688 -15.60 39.08 -18.80
N ALA A 689 -16.83 39.23 -19.30
CA ALA A 689 -17.59 38.17 -19.95
C ALA A 689 -16.92 37.70 -21.26
N SER A 690 -16.38 38.63 -22.05
CA SER A 690 -15.63 38.30 -23.28
C SER A 690 -14.33 37.54 -22.95
N ALA A 691 -13.54 38.03 -21.98
CA ALA A 691 -12.33 37.33 -21.53
C ALA A 691 -12.62 35.94 -20.92
N ALA A 692 -13.73 35.79 -20.19
CA ALA A 692 -14.20 34.50 -19.71
C ALA A 692 -14.65 33.57 -20.85
N ALA A 693 -15.33 34.09 -21.87
CA ALA A 693 -15.74 33.33 -23.05
C ALA A 693 -14.53 32.81 -23.86
N ASP A 694 -13.51 33.65 -24.05
CA ASP A 694 -12.26 33.25 -24.72
C ASP A 694 -11.47 32.25 -23.88
N GLY A 695 -11.38 32.43 -22.55
CA GLY A 695 -10.79 31.43 -21.65
C GLY A 695 -11.53 30.09 -21.68
N ILE A 696 -12.88 30.10 -21.73
CA ILE A 696 -13.70 28.90 -21.90
C ILE A 696 -13.46 28.25 -23.28
N ARG A 697 -13.25 29.04 -24.33
CA ARG A 697 -12.94 28.56 -25.68
C ARG A 697 -11.56 27.91 -25.76
N GLU A 698 -10.54 28.52 -25.15
CA GLU A 698 -9.19 27.98 -25.03
C GLU A 698 -9.18 26.68 -24.20
N LEU A 699 -9.89 26.64 -23.07
CA LEU A 699 -10.05 25.44 -22.25
C LEU A 699 -10.79 24.32 -22.98
N ARG A 700 -11.78 24.64 -23.84
CA ARG A 700 -12.45 23.66 -24.70
C ARG A 700 -11.50 23.09 -25.77
N LEU A 701 -10.71 23.95 -26.42
CA LEU A 701 -9.64 23.53 -27.34
C LEU A 701 -8.63 22.62 -26.64
N ARG A 702 -8.14 23.03 -25.47
CA ARG A 702 -7.17 22.26 -24.67
C ARG A 702 -7.73 20.92 -24.18
N LYS A 703 -9.01 20.88 -23.80
CA LYS A 703 -9.73 19.64 -23.50
C LYS A 703 -9.88 18.73 -24.72
N GLN A 704 -10.02 19.29 -25.92
CA GLN A 704 -10.11 18.53 -27.17
C GLN A 704 -8.72 18.00 -27.61
N GLU A 705 -7.65 18.78 -27.45
CA GLU A 705 -6.27 18.33 -27.60
C GLU A 705 -5.92 17.19 -26.63
N LEU A 706 -6.25 17.34 -25.34
CA LEU A 706 -6.01 16.32 -24.33
C LEU A 706 -6.83 15.06 -24.57
N ARG A 707 -8.07 15.18 -25.04
CA ARG A 707 -8.87 14.02 -25.48
C ARG A 707 -8.22 13.33 -26.67
N ARG A 708 -7.81 14.07 -27.70
CA ARG A 708 -7.10 13.48 -28.86
C ARG A 708 -5.79 12.81 -28.44
N ALA A 709 -5.03 13.38 -27.51
CA ALA A 709 -3.83 12.76 -26.96
C ALA A 709 -4.13 11.49 -26.15
N LEU A 710 -5.23 11.48 -25.39
CA LEU A 710 -5.72 10.30 -24.68
C LEU A 710 -6.21 9.22 -25.66
N ASP A 711 -6.95 9.59 -26.72
CA ASP A 711 -7.43 8.70 -27.76
C ASP A 711 -6.24 8.11 -28.56
N GLU A 712 -5.23 8.92 -28.92
CA GLU A 712 -3.98 8.45 -29.51
C GLU A 712 -3.19 7.52 -28.55
N GLN A 713 -3.22 7.80 -27.23
CA GLN A 713 -2.60 6.94 -26.22
C GLN A 713 -3.37 5.61 -26.07
N GLN A 714 -4.70 5.64 -26.12
CA GLN A 714 -5.56 4.46 -26.09
C GLN A 714 -5.46 3.65 -27.39
N GLU A 715 -5.33 4.28 -28.57
CA GLU A 715 -5.03 3.59 -29.82
C GLU A 715 -3.65 2.95 -29.79
N ARG A 716 -2.63 3.63 -29.25
CA ARG A 716 -1.31 3.02 -29.01
C ARG A 716 -1.42 1.82 -28.05
N GLN A 717 -2.21 1.92 -26.98
CA GLN A 717 -2.46 0.80 -26.06
C GLN A 717 -3.25 -0.35 -26.72
N ARG A 718 -4.23 -0.05 -27.60
CA ARG A 718 -4.97 -1.05 -28.39
C ARG A 718 -4.08 -1.73 -29.43
N ALA A 719 -3.15 -1.01 -30.05
CA ALA A 719 -2.12 -1.59 -30.91
C ALA A 719 -1.17 -2.51 -30.12
N TYR A 720 -0.84 -2.15 -28.88
CA TYR A 720 -0.07 -2.99 -27.94
C TYR A 720 -0.78 -4.29 -27.51
N LYS A 721 -2.09 -4.44 -27.73
CA LYS A 721 -2.82 -5.71 -27.46
C LYS A 721 -2.69 -6.77 -28.57
N ARG A 722 -2.00 -6.47 -29.69
CA ARG A 722 -1.71 -7.46 -30.74
C ARG A 722 -0.38 -8.15 -30.50
N TYR A 723 -0.38 -9.48 -30.54
CA TYR A 723 0.84 -10.27 -30.46
C TYR A 723 1.69 -10.12 -31.72
N MET A 724 2.98 -9.80 -31.52
CA MET A 724 3.94 -9.50 -32.57
C MET A 724 5.00 -10.59 -32.66
N GLU A 725 5.27 -11.09 -33.86
CA GLU A 725 6.31 -12.10 -34.12
C GLU A 725 7.47 -11.45 -34.88
N LEU A 726 8.67 -11.43 -34.28
CA LEU A 726 9.90 -10.97 -34.94
C LEU A 726 10.66 -12.19 -35.47
N GLU A 727 10.68 -12.38 -36.79
CA GLU A 727 11.56 -13.34 -37.45
C GLU A 727 12.93 -12.68 -37.71
N ILE A 728 13.96 -13.16 -37.03
CA ILE A 728 15.29 -12.54 -36.95
C ILE A 728 16.28 -13.41 -37.69
N VAL A 729 16.78 -12.91 -38.83
CA VAL A 729 17.82 -13.55 -39.65
C VAL A 729 19.06 -12.66 -39.57
N PRO A 730 20.05 -12.92 -38.70
CA PRO A 730 21.13 -11.96 -38.43
C PRO A 730 22.15 -11.90 -39.57
N ILE A 731 21.79 -11.25 -40.68
CA ILE A 731 22.65 -11.03 -41.84
C ILE A 731 23.60 -9.86 -41.56
N ASN A 732 23.12 -8.81 -40.89
CA ASN A 732 23.86 -7.61 -40.57
C ASN A 732 24.03 -7.48 -39.06
N LEU A 733 25.26 -7.25 -38.60
CA LEU A 733 25.62 -7.08 -37.20
C LEU A 733 26.16 -5.67 -37.01
N LEU A 734 25.65 -4.95 -36.03
CA LEU A 734 26.05 -3.58 -35.72
C LEU A 734 26.60 -3.55 -34.29
N PRO A 735 27.93 -3.58 -34.08
CA PRO A 735 28.51 -3.48 -32.74
C PRO A 735 28.63 -2.03 -32.28
N ASP A 736 28.43 -1.82 -30.97
CA ASP A 736 28.81 -0.56 -30.31
C ASP A 736 30.34 -0.43 -30.12
N THR A 737 30.78 0.73 -29.69
CA THR A 737 32.19 1.06 -29.40
C THR A 737 32.81 0.09 -28.37
N ASN A 738 32.05 -0.29 -27.34
CA ASN A 738 32.50 -1.21 -26.29
C ASN A 738 32.74 -2.63 -26.83
N CYS A 739 31.97 -3.07 -27.82
CA CYS A 739 32.21 -4.33 -28.50
C CYS A 739 33.54 -4.36 -29.25
N TYR A 740 33.95 -3.26 -29.89
CA TYR A 740 35.28 -3.16 -30.52
C TYR A 740 36.43 -3.07 -29.51
N ILE A 741 36.18 -2.58 -28.29
CA ILE A 741 37.21 -2.51 -27.23
C ILE A 741 37.39 -3.86 -26.54
N HIS A 742 36.30 -4.56 -26.21
CA HIS A 742 36.34 -5.78 -25.38
C HIS A 742 36.31 -7.10 -26.16
N TYR A 743 35.81 -7.10 -27.41
CA TYR A 743 35.57 -8.31 -28.19
C TYR A 743 36.13 -8.21 -29.63
N LEU A 744 37.29 -7.55 -29.78
CA LEU A 744 37.91 -7.33 -31.09
C LEU A 744 38.28 -8.64 -31.81
N GLY A 745 38.67 -9.68 -31.06
CA GLY A 745 39.00 -11.01 -31.60
C GLY A 745 37.77 -11.71 -32.18
N GLU A 746 36.65 -11.63 -31.48
CA GLU A 746 35.35 -12.15 -31.88
C GLU A 746 34.83 -11.43 -33.13
N ILE A 747 34.96 -10.10 -33.19
CA ILE A 747 34.57 -9.31 -34.37
C ILE A 747 35.44 -9.66 -35.59
N ARG A 748 36.76 -9.83 -35.41
CA ARG A 748 37.66 -10.32 -36.48
C ARG A 748 37.26 -11.73 -36.94
N SER A 749 36.87 -12.61 -36.02
CA SER A 749 36.36 -13.96 -36.34
C SER A 749 35.07 -13.89 -37.17
N LEU A 750 34.08 -13.08 -36.76
CA LEU A 750 32.82 -12.88 -37.48
C LEU A 750 33.04 -12.39 -38.92
N LEU A 751 34.00 -11.50 -39.14
CA LEU A 751 34.42 -11.04 -40.47
C LEU A 751 35.08 -12.15 -41.29
N ALA A 752 36.03 -12.88 -40.70
CA ALA A 752 36.76 -13.96 -41.36
C ALA A 752 35.85 -15.13 -41.78
N MET A 753 34.83 -15.45 -40.98
CA MET A 753 33.86 -16.52 -41.29
C MET A 753 32.96 -16.21 -42.49
N GLY A 754 32.80 -14.95 -42.86
CA GLY A 754 32.01 -14.58 -44.04
C GLY A 754 30.55 -15.04 -44.00
N LYS A 755 29.91 -15.05 -42.83
CA LYS A 755 28.47 -15.35 -42.68
C LYS A 755 27.61 -14.10 -42.44
N HIS A 756 28.22 -13.03 -41.94
CA HIS A 756 27.56 -11.80 -41.56
C HIS A 756 28.20 -10.60 -42.28
N ASN A 757 27.47 -9.49 -42.33
CA ASN A 757 27.98 -8.16 -42.69
C ASN A 757 28.14 -7.35 -41.40
N LEU A 758 29.21 -6.58 -41.30
CA LEU A 758 29.45 -5.65 -40.19
C LEU A 758 29.02 -4.25 -40.60
N ILE A 759 28.04 -3.69 -39.90
CA ILE A 759 27.60 -2.31 -40.08
C ILE A 759 28.36 -1.44 -39.09
N LEU A 760 29.07 -0.43 -39.59
CA LEU A 760 29.89 0.49 -38.82
C LEU A 760 29.23 1.89 -38.81
N PRO A 761 28.60 2.32 -37.71
CA PRO A 761 28.19 3.71 -37.55
C PRO A 761 29.40 4.65 -37.54
N ILE A 762 29.33 5.77 -38.25
CA ILE A 762 30.39 6.80 -38.21
C ILE A 762 30.60 7.33 -36.78
N VAL A 763 29.55 7.39 -35.96
CA VAL A 763 29.66 7.77 -34.53
C VAL A 763 30.59 6.83 -33.75
N VAL A 764 30.50 5.51 -33.99
CA VAL A 764 31.39 4.50 -33.36
C VAL A 764 32.82 4.67 -33.86
N LEU A 765 33.02 4.92 -35.17
CA LEU A 765 34.35 5.17 -35.72
C LEU A 765 34.99 6.44 -35.12
N ASN A 766 34.23 7.53 -35.03
CA ASN A 766 34.69 8.80 -34.44
C ASN A 766 35.03 8.66 -32.95
N GLU A 767 34.29 7.85 -32.20
CA GLU A 767 34.57 7.55 -30.80
C GLU A 767 35.84 6.69 -30.65
N LEU A 768 36.00 5.65 -31.48
CA LEU A 768 37.24 4.86 -31.53
C LEU A 768 38.46 5.71 -31.93
N ASP A 769 38.32 6.63 -32.90
CA ASP A 769 39.36 7.61 -33.27
C ASP A 769 39.74 8.52 -32.10
N HIS A 770 38.75 9.00 -31.34
CA HIS A 770 38.98 9.87 -30.20
C HIS A 770 39.75 9.13 -29.10
N LEU A 771 39.31 7.90 -28.78
CA LEU A 771 39.96 7.01 -27.80
C LEU A 771 41.36 6.55 -28.25
N ALA A 772 41.58 6.40 -29.56
CA ALA A 772 42.88 6.07 -30.13
C ALA A 772 43.91 7.22 -30.02
N LYS A 773 43.44 8.48 -29.97
CA LYS A 773 44.28 9.69 -29.96
C LYS A 773 44.50 10.29 -28.56
N HIS A 774 43.57 10.11 -27.62
CA HIS A 774 43.61 10.71 -26.28
C HIS A 774 43.71 9.64 -25.19
N GLY A 775 44.87 9.00 -25.07
CA GLY A 775 45.16 8.08 -23.97
C GLY A 775 45.70 8.83 -22.75
N ASP A 776 44.91 8.92 -21.68
CA ASP A 776 45.37 9.42 -20.37
C ASP A 776 46.38 8.46 -19.70
N SER A 777 47.13 8.98 -18.73
CA SER A 777 48.26 8.31 -18.05
C SER A 777 47.92 7.09 -17.17
N SER A 778 46.73 6.50 -17.31
CA SER A 778 46.28 5.31 -16.57
C SER A 778 46.51 4.03 -17.38
N GLU A 779 46.92 2.94 -16.74
CA GLU A 779 47.08 1.62 -17.40
C GLU A 779 45.80 1.17 -18.12
N HIS A 780 44.62 1.45 -17.54
CA HIS A 780 43.34 1.12 -18.15
C HIS A 780 43.06 1.96 -19.41
N ALA A 781 43.35 3.26 -19.37
CA ALA A 781 43.24 4.15 -20.52
C ALA A 781 44.25 3.75 -21.63
N GLY A 782 45.46 3.32 -21.25
CA GLY A 782 46.44 2.74 -22.17
C GLY A 782 45.94 1.47 -22.87
N TYR A 783 45.27 0.57 -22.14
CA TYR A 783 44.62 -0.61 -22.72
C TYR A 783 43.51 -0.22 -23.71
N VAL A 784 42.58 0.66 -23.31
CA VAL A 784 41.48 1.13 -24.17
C VAL A 784 42.02 1.81 -25.44
N ALA A 785 43.00 2.70 -25.32
CA ALA A 785 43.64 3.35 -26.47
C ALA A 785 44.43 2.38 -27.36
N SER A 786 44.92 1.24 -26.82
CA SER A 786 45.54 0.17 -27.62
C SER A 786 44.51 -0.62 -28.43
N GLN A 787 43.38 -0.99 -27.82
CA GLN A 787 42.30 -1.70 -28.50
C GLN A 787 41.60 -0.81 -29.53
N ALA A 788 41.36 0.46 -29.20
CA ALA A 788 40.80 1.44 -30.14
C ALA A 788 41.68 1.61 -31.39
N ARG A 789 43.01 1.74 -31.23
CA ARG A 789 43.96 1.75 -32.36
C ARG A 789 43.92 0.44 -33.17
N ALA A 790 43.88 -0.71 -32.50
CA ALA A 790 43.80 -2.01 -33.17
C ALA A 790 42.46 -2.25 -33.90
N ALA A 791 41.38 -1.63 -33.44
CA ALA A 791 40.07 -1.64 -34.08
C ALA A 791 40.02 -0.69 -35.29
N VAL A 792 40.50 0.55 -35.16
CA VAL A 792 40.59 1.51 -36.27
C VAL A 792 41.44 0.94 -37.40
N ALA A 793 42.64 0.40 -37.10
CA ALA A 793 43.50 -0.22 -38.11
C ALA A 793 42.84 -1.41 -38.84
N MET A 794 42.04 -2.23 -38.13
CA MET A 794 41.29 -3.34 -38.72
C MET A 794 40.20 -2.85 -39.68
N LEU A 795 39.50 -1.77 -39.31
CA LEU A 795 38.49 -1.16 -40.15
C LEU A 795 39.14 -0.48 -41.36
N GLU A 796 40.22 0.28 -41.18
CA GLU A 796 40.98 0.90 -42.27
C GLU A 796 41.51 -0.15 -43.27
N GLU A 797 42.14 -1.24 -42.80
CA GLU A 797 42.54 -2.37 -43.65
C GLU A 797 41.36 -2.96 -44.46
N ALA A 798 40.20 -3.13 -43.81
CA ALA A 798 38.98 -3.64 -44.47
C ALA A 798 38.42 -2.66 -45.53
N PHE A 799 38.63 -1.35 -45.38
CA PHE A 799 38.23 -0.34 -46.37
C PHE A 799 39.29 -0.09 -47.46
N GLU A 800 40.59 -0.23 -47.15
CA GLU A 800 41.70 0.03 -48.08
C GLU A 800 42.02 -1.13 -49.02
N SER A 801 41.49 -2.33 -48.76
CA SER A 801 41.63 -3.52 -49.60
C SER A 801 41.02 -3.33 -51.01
N LYS A 802 41.75 -2.63 -51.90
CA LYS A 802 41.37 -2.28 -53.28
C LYS A 802 41.19 -3.47 -54.24
N ALA A 803 41.34 -4.71 -53.77
CA ALA A 803 41.34 -5.93 -54.57
C ALA A 803 40.15 -6.87 -54.27
N GLY A 804 38.94 -6.33 -54.12
CA GLY A 804 37.69 -7.13 -54.15
C GLY A 804 37.55 -8.22 -53.08
N GLY A 805 38.35 -8.18 -52.02
CA GLY A 805 38.45 -9.22 -51.00
C GLY A 805 37.13 -9.48 -50.27
N ALA A 806 37.02 -10.68 -49.68
CA ALA A 806 35.82 -11.09 -48.94
C ALA A 806 35.46 -10.15 -47.77
N ALA A 807 36.46 -9.49 -47.17
CA ALA A 807 36.29 -8.54 -46.08
C ALA A 807 35.66 -7.20 -46.53
N ARG A 808 36.17 -6.57 -47.61
CA ARG A 808 35.65 -5.26 -48.08
C ARG A 808 34.20 -5.34 -48.58
N ARG A 809 33.74 -6.51 -49.04
CA ARG A 809 32.32 -6.74 -49.38
C ARG A 809 31.39 -6.87 -48.16
N ARG A 810 31.93 -6.98 -46.94
CA ARG A 810 31.18 -7.30 -45.72
C ARG A 810 31.20 -6.21 -44.65
N VAL A 811 32.13 -5.26 -44.68
CA VAL A 811 32.07 -4.06 -43.82
C VAL A 811 31.37 -2.93 -44.59
N LYS A 812 30.36 -2.30 -43.96
CA LYS A 812 29.63 -1.15 -44.53
C LYS A 812 29.60 0.00 -43.52
N ALA A 813 30.11 1.16 -43.89
CA ALA A 813 30.02 2.36 -43.05
C ALA A 813 28.68 3.06 -43.29
N VAL A 814 28.04 3.56 -42.23
CA VAL A 814 26.73 4.22 -42.30
C VAL A 814 26.68 5.51 -41.48
N THR A 815 26.06 6.55 -42.04
CA THR A 815 25.70 7.79 -41.33
C THR A 815 24.52 7.55 -40.38
N ALA A 816 24.33 8.44 -39.40
CA ALA A 816 23.16 8.38 -38.51
C ALA A 816 21.84 8.53 -39.29
N LYS A 817 21.87 9.18 -40.47
CA LYS A 817 20.76 9.28 -41.43
C LYS A 817 20.59 8.05 -42.35
N GLY A 818 21.38 6.99 -42.18
CA GLY A 818 21.27 5.74 -42.93
C GLY A 818 21.91 5.73 -44.33
N SER A 819 22.71 6.74 -44.68
CA SER A 819 23.47 6.75 -45.94
C SER A 819 24.71 5.85 -45.82
N THR A 820 24.87 4.91 -46.74
CA THR A 820 26.07 4.05 -46.83
C THR A 820 27.25 4.80 -47.44
N LEU A 821 28.45 4.65 -46.88
CA LEU A 821 29.69 5.22 -47.41
C LEU A 821 30.63 4.15 -47.99
N ASP A 822 31.17 4.42 -49.18
CA ASP A 822 32.17 3.57 -49.84
C ASP A 822 33.58 3.72 -49.23
N THR A 823 33.80 4.78 -48.46
CA THR A 823 35.06 5.13 -47.80
C THR A 823 34.81 5.72 -46.41
N ILE A 824 35.73 5.44 -45.48
CA ILE A 824 35.74 6.03 -44.12
C ILE A 824 36.71 7.21 -44.00
N ALA A 825 37.21 7.75 -45.12
CA ALA A 825 38.09 8.92 -45.13
C ALA A 825 37.37 10.24 -44.77
N PHE A 826 36.06 10.32 -45.02
CA PHE A 826 35.23 11.47 -44.68
C PHE A 826 34.33 11.14 -43.48
N ARG A 827 34.62 11.76 -42.32
CA ARG A 827 34.07 11.36 -41.01
C ARG A 827 33.12 12.39 -40.38
N SER A 828 32.82 13.49 -41.08
CA SER A 828 31.95 14.58 -40.62
C SER A 828 30.51 14.41 -41.09
N GLU A 829 29.55 14.44 -40.17
CA GLU A 829 28.11 14.45 -40.45
C GLU A 829 27.46 15.70 -39.82
N VAL A 830 26.61 16.40 -40.57
CA VAL A 830 25.85 17.55 -40.04
C VAL A 830 24.62 17.04 -39.30
N ILE A 831 24.73 16.94 -37.97
CA ILE A 831 23.65 16.52 -37.07
C ILE A 831 22.83 17.77 -36.69
N GLY A 832 21.54 17.79 -37.06
CA GLY A 832 20.69 18.99 -36.90
C GLY A 832 20.15 19.24 -35.48
N ARG A 833 20.42 18.33 -34.53
CA ARG A 833 20.07 18.45 -33.10
C ARG A 833 21.16 17.77 -32.26
N PRO A 834 21.48 18.25 -31.05
CA PRO A 834 22.35 17.52 -30.14
C PRO A 834 21.69 16.20 -29.73
N ALA A 835 22.36 15.08 -29.98
CA ALA A 835 21.91 13.73 -29.67
C ALA A 835 23.07 12.93 -29.03
N LYS A 836 22.76 11.95 -28.17
CA LYS A 836 23.78 11.09 -27.55
C LYS A 836 24.25 10.01 -28.53
N ASN A 837 25.47 9.49 -28.33
CA ASN A 837 26.04 8.43 -29.17
C ASN A 837 25.10 7.22 -29.29
N ASP A 838 24.51 6.76 -28.18
CA ASP A 838 23.49 5.70 -28.13
C ASP A 838 22.33 5.94 -29.13
N ASP A 839 21.83 7.17 -29.18
CA ASP A 839 20.65 7.53 -29.97
C ASP A 839 21.01 7.59 -31.47
N LEU A 840 22.27 7.93 -31.79
CA LEU A 840 22.83 7.88 -33.14
C LEU A 840 23.08 6.43 -33.59
N ILE A 841 23.63 5.57 -32.72
CA ILE A 841 23.80 4.12 -32.96
C ILE A 841 22.44 3.46 -33.22
N LEU A 842 21.44 3.77 -32.40
CA LEU A 842 20.07 3.27 -32.57
C LEU A 842 19.42 3.80 -33.86
N SER A 843 19.69 5.06 -34.24
CA SER A 843 19.21 5.64 -35.50
C SER A 843 19.76 4.90 -36.72
N CYS A 844 21.02 4.47 -36.70
CA CYS A 844 21.58 3.59 -37.74
C CYS A 844 20.81 2.26 -37.84
N CYS A 845 20.47 1.62 -36.72
CA CYS A 845 19.66 0.40 -36.72
C CYS A 845 18.25 0.61 -37.29
N MET A 846 17.57 1.70 -36.89
CA MET A 846 16.21 2.00 -37.35
C MET A 846 16.17 2.31 -38.85
N ASN A 847 17.12 3.12 -39.34
CA ASN A 847 17.20 3.49 -40.76
C ASN A 847 17.56 2.31 -41.67
N HIS A 848 18.24 1.28 -41.15
CA HIS A 848 18.47 0.02 -41.89
C HIS A 848 17.18 -0.81 -42.06
N CYS A 849 16.24 -0.77 -41.12
CA CYS A 849 15.03 -1.62 -41.15
C CYS A 849 14.00 -1.19 -42.21
N GLN A 850 13.90 0.10 -42.56
CA GLN A 850 13.02 0.66 -43.59
C GLN A 850 11.54 0.19 -43.55
N ASP A 851 10.98 0.09 -42.35
CA ASP A 851 9.62 -0.43 -42.12
C ASP A 851 8.53 0.37 -42.85
N LYS A 852 7.87 -0.25 -43.83
CA LYS A 852 6.68 0.30 -44.51
C LYS A 852 5.41 -0.27 -43.89
N ALA A 853 4.49 0.58 -43.42
CA ALA A 853 3.26 0.18 -42.73
C ALA A 853 2.40 -0.86 -43.49
N SER A 854 2.45 -0.85 -44.82
CA SER A 854 1.74 -1.80 -45.69
C SER A 854 2.35 -3.21 -45.75
N ALA A 855 3.57 -3.42 -45.23
CA ALA A 855 4.29 -4.69 -45.32
C ALA A 855 4.04 -5.63 -44.13
N PHE A 856 3.60 -5.09 -42.98
CA PHE A 856 3.46 -5.84 -41.72
C PHE A 856 2.05 -5.77 -41.09
N MET A 857 1.14 -4.96 -41.64
CA MET A 857 -0.28 -5.03 -41.28
C MET A 857 -0.93 -6.25 -41.98
N PRO A 858 -1.43 -7.25 -41.24
CA PRO A 858 -2.17 -8.36 -41.85
C PRO A 858 -3.51 -7.88 -42.43
N LYS A 859 -4.00 -8.60 -43.46
CA LYS A 859 -5.31 -8.31 -44.08
C LYS A 859 -6.49 -8.71 -43.19
N ASP A 860 -6.30 -9.72 -42.35
CA ASP A 860 -7.31 -10.18 -41.37
C ASP A 860 -7.04 -9.59 -39.99
N LYS A 861 -8.11 -9.27 -39.26
CA LYS A 861 -8.03 -8.58 -37.95
C LYS A 861 -7.38 -9.40 -36.83
N ASP A 862 -7.33 -10.73 -36.96
CA ASP A 862 -6.93 -11.68 -35.90
C ASP A 862 -5.54 -12.30 -36.08
N GLN A 863 -4.83 -11.99 -37.17
CA GLN A 863 -3.48 -12.52 -37.43
C GLN A 863 -2.37 -11.71 -36.71
N PRO A 864 -1.22 -12.33 -36.38
CA PRO A 864 -0.12 -11.63 -35.73
C PRO A 864 0.54 -10.61 -36.66
N VAL A 865 1.07 -9.54 -36.06
CA VAL A 865 1.98 -8.62 -36.76
C VAL A 865 3.34 -9.30 -36.87
N ARG A 866 3.68 -9.78 -38.07
CA ARG A 866 5.00 -10.39 -38.35
C ARG A 866 5.98 -9.34 -38.88
N LEU A 867 7.07 -9.14 -38.16
CA LEU A 867 8.18 -8.26 -38.54
C LEU A 867 9.41 -9.11 -38.86
N HIS A 868 9.99 -8.91 -40.04
CA HIS A 868 11.30 -9.48 -40.37
C HIS A 868 12.41 -8.52 -39.95
N ARG A 869 13.50 -9.05 -39.39
CA ARG A 869 14.68 -8.29 -38.96
C ARG A 869 15.95 -8.95 -39.45
N ASP A 870 16.66 -8.27 -40.35
CA ASP A 870 17.93 -8.73 -40.91
C ASP A 870 19.17 -8.12 -40.21
N ILE A 871 18.96 -7.19 -39.28
CA ILE A 871 19.99 -6.49 -38.50
C ILE A 871 19.86 -6.78 -37.01
N VAL A 872 21.00 -7.00 -36.34
CA VAL A 872 21.11 -7.20 -34.88
C VAL A 872 22.12 -6.23 -34.29
N LEU A 873 21.72 -5.54 -33.22
CA LEU A 873 22.60 -4.70 -32.41
C LEU A 873 23.42 -5.57 -31.45
N LEU A 874 24.74 -5.46 -31.52
CA LEU A 874 25.66 -6.08 -30.55
C LEU A 874 26.09 -5.01 -29.54
N THR A 875 25.65 -5.16 -28.30
CA THR A 875 25.95 -4.22 -27.21
C THR A 875 25.97 -4.92 -25.87
N SER A 876 26.92 -4.52 -25.01
CA SER A 876 26.94 -4.93 -23.60
C SER A 876 26.08 -4.01 -22.72
N ASP A 877 25.86 -2.76 -23.13
CA ASP A 877 25.12 -1.75 -22.37
C ASP A 877 23.64 -2.16 -22.18
N ARG A 878 23.14 -2.08 -20.94
CA ARG A 878 21.76 -2.44 -20.59
C ARG A 878 20.75 -1.41 -21.10
N ASN A 879 21.07 -0.13 -21.05
CA ASN A 879 20.18 0.96 -21.45
C ASN A 879 20.03 1.02 -22.96
N LEU A 880 21.13 0.91 -23.72
CA LEU A 880 21.08 0.85 -25.18
C LEU A 880 20.34 -0.41 -25.66
N ARG A 881 20.53 -1.55 -25.00
CA ARG A 881 19.77 -2.79 -25.28
C ARG A 881 18.28 -2.64 -25.02
N LEU A 882 17.88 -1.99 -23.91
CA LEU A 882 16.47 -1.70 -23.61
C LEU A 882 15.84 -0.74 -24.64
N LYS A 883 16.55 0.32 -25.04
CA LYS A 883 16.12 1.22 -26.12
C LYS A 883 15.90 0.47 -27.44
N ALA A 884 16.84 -0.39 -27.83
CA ALA A 884 16.74 -1.20 -29.05
C ALA A 884 15.54 -2.14 -29.03
N ILE A 885 15.30 -2.83 -27.90
CA ILE A 885 14.13 -3.67 -27.70
C ILE A 885 12.85 -2.83 -27.82
N GLY A 886 12.76 -1.66 -27.19
CA GLY A 886 11.62 -0.75 -27.31
C GLY A 886 11.35 -0.27 -28.74
N SER A 887 12.37 -0.17 -29.59
CA SER A 887 12.27 0.16 -31.02
C SER A 887 12.11 -1.06 -31.95
N ASN A 888 11.77 -2.24 -31.42
CA ASN A 888 11.64 -3.49 -32.18
C ASN A 888 12.90 -3.89 -32.98
N ILE A 889 14.09 -3.54 -32.46
CA ILE A 889 15.38 -3.98 -32.96
C ILE A 889 15.90 -5.10 -32.05
N PRO A 890 16.29 -6.26 -32.60
CA PRO A 890 16.88 -7.34 -31.81
C PRO A 890 18.29 -6.97 -31.36
N ALA A 891 18.59 -7.21 -30.08
CA ALA A 891 19.88 -6.86 -29.48
C ALA A 891 20.41 -8.00 -28.59
N LYS A 892 21.71 -8.31 -28.69
CA LYS A 892 22.39 -9.31 -27.86
C LYS A 892 23.78 -8.81 -27.44
N THR A 893 24.36 -9.39 -26.39
CA THR A 893 25.79 -9.25 -26.11
C THR A 893 26.60 -10.14 -27.06
N VAL A 894 27.88 -9.83 -27.31
CA VAL A 894 28.74 -10.67 -28.17
C VAL A 894 28.80 -12.13 -27.68
N PRO A 895 29.03 -12.43 -26.37
CA PRO A 895 29.02 -13.81 -25.89
C PRO A 895 27.67 -14.52 -26.06
N ALA A 896 26.54 -13.80 -25.89
CA ALA A 896 25.21 -14.38 -26.12
C ALA A 896 24.94 -14.68 -27.59
N PHE A 897 25.46 -13.84 -28.51
CA PHE A 897 25.38 -14.08 -29.95
C PHE A 897 26.25 -15.27 -30.38
N PHE A 898 27.47 -15.41 -29.85
CA PHE A 898 28.34 -16.57 -30.09
C PHE A 898 27.73 -17.87 -29.55
N LYS A 899 27.19 -17.85 -28.32
CA LYS A 899 26.47 -19.00 -27.74
C LYS A 899 25.26 -19.41 -28.59
N TRP A 900 24.47 -18.46 -29.09
CA TRP A 900 23.32 -18.74 -29.97
C TRP A 900 23.76 -19.33 -31.32
N SER A 901 24.80 -18.77 -31.94
CA SER A 901 25.29 -19.20 -33.26
C SER A 901 26.14 -20.48 -33.23
N GLY A 902 26.37 -21.07 -32.05
CA GLY A 902 27.21 -22.26 -31.87
C GLY A 902 28.70 -22.01 -32.16
N LEU A 903 29.14 -20.75 -32.11
CA LEU A 903 30.49 -20.34 -32.44
C LEU A 903 31.41 -20.40 -31.21
N PRO A 904 32.63 -20.96 -31.30
CA PRO A 904 33.58 -20.91 -30.22
C PRO A 904 34.07 -19.47 -30.00
N MET A 905 34.03 -19.01 -28.74
CA MET A 905 34.71 -17.79 -28.29
C MET A 905 36.23 -17.96 -28.46
N CYS A 906 36.93 -16.85 -28.74
CA CYS A 906 38.38 -16.85 -28.64
C CYS A 906 38.78 -17.06 -27.17
N ARG A 907 39.74 -17.96 -26.91
CA ARG A 907 40.37 -18.04 -25.58
C ARG A 907 41.44 -16.93 -25.52
N ASN A 908 41.33 -16.07 -24.51
CA ASN A 908 42.44 -15.22 -24.06
C ASN A 908 43.56 -16.08 -23.46
#